data_AF-A0A971W8U4-F1
#
_entry.id   AF-A0A971W8U4-F1
#
_cell.length_a   1.000
_cell.length_b   1.000
_cell.length_c   1.000
_cell.angle_alpha   90.00
_cell.angle_beta   90.00
_cell.angle_gamma   90.00
#
_symmetry.space_group_name_H-M   'P 1'
#
loop_
_entity.id
_entity.type
_entity.pdbx_description
1 polymer ?
#
loop_
_entity_poly.entity_id
_entity_poly.type
_entity_poly.pdbx_seq_one_letter_code
_entity_poly.pdbx_strand_id
1 'polypeptide(L)'
;MFAKRTFFRQKKWPLTGKGVAIVFITHLLICCLFSCSCSPNSQSSSGEEPVEPLVAGQEALQGEPLVRGRFSVPNPEMKIFALSVSHNGDDILFSSEARTVSRLDGRGNLSWEIVTEGLPVCAALAEDGLFAAVGTEQGKVYYLNSSGHILWEISFQGKIEHLALNRRGDQLALSVLEEEGYILYCLDQWSSLLWEKDTGLLKELYFTFGGEVCYLEEGNSDNGTIKIVRSGELLWEKEARLAAFSAEGKFFVLYNGEELQYYRLNLSGSPELKWSLPPCGEEEVNWLGLTEEGRYLLAYNGFTVGNNNLWAFNNDGLLLWKRRIPSGALLDVSCTGERIVASSWQEYSEDVSKVMVLDNYGDVLQEVEMASRIEKNALSGDGSILVLAGSDGNLFILEIPVAKGLTAKNGNSEEGEQTKTLYRPVSFKKPEGESYLTLYFFDEEAQELIPVNRSVKASPKLLQSAVNELIKGPRSSSGLKRTIPKEVHINVTEKEGLAYVDLPEELDKLGGTTQVQSMVDSLVRTLSQFSSVQGIQFLLEGKKVSVFSGEGFMIDKVFSPHRLGKKPVLYLPYRSGDRYYLLPREADELMKPVDLVNEILRESYPFLSAKPRLKEIRIEKKEIVLDWDASFKELFPSDGNPKEKALAVLFTDALLLTLGENLPPDRLIFLVEGEVWTPPGGYNFSGEISRPFFINPE
;
A
#
# COMPACT_ATOMS: atom_id res chain seq x y z
N MET A 1 -6.64 38.48 -64.50
CA MET A 1 -5.83 39.72 -64.50
C MET A 1 -4.41 39.32 -64.91
N PHE A 2 -3.92 39.87 -66.03
CA PHE A 2 -2.60 39.76 -66.71
C PHE A 2 -1.50 38.80 -66.16
N ALA A 3 -1.09 37.77 -66.92
CA ALA A 3 0.12 37.69 -67.80
C ALA A 3 1.23 36.84 -67.13
N LYS A 4 2.08 36.00 -67.76
CA LYS A 4 2.55 35.83 -69.14
C LYS A 4 3.20 34.42 -69.30
N ARG A 5 3.34 34.00 -70.55
CA ARG A 5 3.80 32.70 -71.10
C ARG A 5 5.33 32.55 -71.26
N THR A 6 5.82 31.28 -71.22
CA THR A 6 6.88 30.61 -72.06
C THR A 6 8.37 31.07 -71.92
N PHE A 7 9.46 30.29 -72.11
CA PHE A 7 9.79 28.98 -72.73
C PHE A 7 11.27 28.54 -72.40
N PHE A 8 11.53 27.22 -72.37
CA PHE A 8 12.74 26.43 -72.76
C PHE A 8 14.18 26.74 -72.27
N ARG A 9 14.87 25.71 -71.72
CA ARG A 9 15.80 24.83 -72.50
C ARG A 9 16.34 23.61 -71.69
N GLN A 10 16.27 22.44 -72.32
CA GLN A 10 16.96 21.20 -71.96
C GLN A 10 18.48 21.28 -72.21
N LYS A 11 19.27 20.50 -71.45
CA LYS A 11 20.31 19.60 -72.03
C LYS A 11 20.74 18.51 -71.03
N LYS A 12 20.78 17.27 -71.53
CA LYS A 12 21.20 16.01 -70.88
C LYS A 12 22.71 15.75 -71.06
N TRP A 13 23.36 15.20 -70.01
CA TRP A 13 24.28 14.02 -69.92
C TRP A 13 25.64 14.06 -70.69
N PRO A 14 26.67 13.21 -70.39
CA PRO A 14 26.65 11.91 -69.67
C PRO A 14 27.84 11.57 -68.71
N LEU A 15 27.70 10.37 -68.13
CA LEU A 15 28.59 9.46 -67.40
C LEU A 15 30.08 9.40 -67.83
N THR A 16 31.01 9.05 -66.90
CA THR A 16 31.79 7.76 -66.86
C THR A 16 33.01 7.78 -65.91
N GLY A 17 33.34 6.61 -65.33
CA GLY A 17 34.69 6.20 -64.87
C GLY A 17 34.87 6.13 -63.34
N LYS A 18 34.59 5.00 -62.66
CA LYS A 18 35.48 3.84 -62.36
C LYS A 18 36.90 4.18 -61.87
N GLY A 19 37.23 3.74 -60.65
CA GLY A 19 38.54 3.12 -60.38
C GLY A 19 39.13 3.25 -58.96
N VAL A 20 39.12 2.13 -58.22
CA VAL A 20 40.25 1.53 -57.44
C VAL A 20 40.85 2.38 -56.29
N ALA A 21 40.56 2.11 -55.00
CA ALA A 21 41.08 1.07 -54.10
C ALA A 21 42.34 1.46 -53.28
N ILE A 22 42.28 1.10 -51.99
CA ILE A 22 43.34 0.54 -51.13
C ILE A 22 44.22 1.47 -50.25
N VAL A 23 43.90 1.41 -48.93
CA VAL A 23 44.72 1.06 -47.73
C VAL A 23 45.86 1.98 -47.23
N PHE A 24 45.95 2.00 -45.89
CA PHE A 24 47.11 2.18 -44.96
C PHE A 24 47.08 3.48 -44.12
N ILE A 25 46.71 3.41 -42.82
CA ILE A 25 47.54 3.11 -41.61
C ILE A 25 48.11 4.41 -40.99
N THR A 26 47.49 4.95 -39.94
CA THR A 26 47.78 4.86 -38.48
C THR A 26 48.93 5.72 -37.93
N HIS A 27 48.60 6.38 -36.79
CA HIS A 27 49.41 6.70 -35.59
C HIS A 27 50.26 7.99 -35.54
N LEU A 28 49.96 8.85 -34.55
CA LEU A 28 50.76 9.23 -33.35
C LEU A 28 50.23 10.60 -32.83
N LEU A 29 49.50 10.72 -31.71
CA LEU A 29 49.90 10.77 -30.29
C LEU A 29 51.08 11.69 -29.91
N ILE A 30 50.71 12.73 -29.14
CA ILE A 30 51.38 13.36 -27.99
C ILE A 30 52.59 14.27 -28.26
N CYS A 31 52.42 15.56 -27.97
CA CYS A 31 53.14 16.31 -26.92
C CYS A 31 52.86 17.81 -27.08
N CYS A 32 52.24 18.43 -26.07
CA CYS A 32 52.86 19.53 -25.32
C CYS A 32 51.85 20.16 -24.35
N LEU A 33 52.16 19.98 -23.07
CA LEU A 33 51.55 20.65 -21.93
C LEU A 33 52.25 21.99 -21.64
N PHE A 34 51.47 22.89 -21.03
CA PHE A 34 51.80 24.06 -20.19
C PHE A 34 52.34 25.34 -20.85
N SER A 35 51.54 26.41 -20.79
CA SER A 35 51.73 27.47 -19.78
C SER A 35 50.59 28.53 -19.79
N CYS A 36 50.16 28.92 -18.59
CA CYS A 36 49.06 29.86 -18.29
C CYS A 36 49.44 31.33 -18.51
N SER A 37 48.47 32.20 -18.82
CA SER A 37 48.32 33.57 -18.26
C SER A 37 46.97 34.24 -18.64
N CYS A 38 46.13 34.44 -17.61
CA CYS A 38 45.01 35.36 -17.31
C CYS A 38 44.25 36.23 -18.37
N SER A 39 42.93 35.95 -18.51
CA SER A 39 41.70 36.79 -18.30
C SER A 39 41.39 38.07 -19.12
N PRO A 40 40.11 38.57 -19.21
CA PRO A 40 38.76 37.93 -19.06
C PRO A 40 37.65 38.38 -20.06
N ASN A 41 36.47 37.73 -19.95
CA ASN A 41 35.09 38.07 -20.44
C ASN A 41 34.84 37.95 -21.96
N SER A 42 33.77 37.33 -22.47
CA SER A 42 32.38 37.16 -22.00
C SER A 42 31.68 35.95 -22.62
N GLN A 43 30.60 35.51 -21.96
CA GLN A 43 29.73 34.35 -22.21
C GLN A 43 29.16 34.19 -23.63
N SER A 44 29.06 32.93 -24.08
CA SER A 44 27.94 32.43 -24.89
C SER A 44 27.73 30.94 -24.64
N SER A 45 26.49 30.58 -24.33
CA SER A 45 25.91 29.26 -24.08
C SER A 45 26.28 28.19 -25.11
N SER A 46 26.80 27.06 -24.66
CA SER A 46 26.92 25.82 -25.42
C SER A 46 26.16 24.71 -24.70
N GLY A 47 25.39 23.94 -25.46
CA GLY A 47 24.44 22.95 -25.00
C GLY A 47 25.03 21.93 -24.02
N GLU A 48 24.16 21.46 -23.13
CA GLU A 48 24.41 20.30 -22.29
C GLU A 48 24.71 19.11 -23.22
N GLU A 49 25.93 18.59 -23.11
CA GLU A 49 26.27 17.29 -23.68
C GLU A 49 25.40 16.21 -23.00
N PRO A 50 24.94 15.19 -23.73
CA PRO A 50 24.19 14.10 -23.14
C PRO A 50 25.05 13.46 -22.04
N VAL A 51 24.46 13.33 -20.85
CA VAL A 51 25.08 12.67 -19.70
C VAL A 51 25.52 11.27 -20.14
N GLU A 52 26.81 10.97 -20.03
CA GLU A 52 27.33 9.63 -20.28
C GLU A 52 26.62 8.63 -19.35
N PRO A 53 26.07 7.52 -19.86
CA PRO A 53 25.46 6.51 -19.02
C PRO A 53 26.57 5.80 -18.23
N LEU A 54 26.73 6.19 -16.98
CA LEU A 54 27.52 5.44 -16.01
C LEU A 54 26.72 4.20 -15.59
N VAL A 55 27.24 3.06 -16.02
CA VAL A 55 26.83 1.67 -15.75
C VAL A 55 26.10 1.51 -14.41
N ALA A 56 24.84 1.05 -14.49
CA ALA A 56 24.05 0.59 -13.35
C ALA A 56 24.79 -0.55 -12.61
N GLY A 57 25.01 -0.36 -11.31
CA GLY A 57 25.64 -1.34 -10.45
C GLY A 57 24.78 -2.60 -10.33
N GLN A 58 25.31 -3.72 -10.80
CA GLN A 58 24.84 -5.05 -10.46
C GLN A 58 25.06 -5.30 -8.96
N GLU A 59 23.97 -5.42 -8.20
CA GLU A 59 23.95 -6.32 -7.06
C GLU A 59 22.96 -7.43 -7.39
N ALA A 60 23.49 -8.55 -7.90
CA ALA A 60 22.73 -9.78 -7.91
C ALA A 60 22.52 -10.18 -6.44
N LEU A 61 21.30 -10.07 -5.95
CA LEU A 61 20.92 -10.50 -4.61
C LEU A 61 21.05 -12.03 -4.53
N GLN A 62 22.24 -12.52 -4.17
CA GLN A 62 22.39 -13.87 -3.64
C GLN A 62 21.87 -13.86 -2.20
N GLY A 63 20.60 -14.22 -2.00
CA GLY A 63 20.08 -14.44 -0.65
C GLY A 63 18.57 -14.21 -0.46
N GLU A 64 17.90 -13.47 -1.34
CA GLU A 64 16.44 -13.28 -1.26
C GLU A 64 15.76 -14.15 -2.32
N PRO A 65 15.05 -15.23 -1.95
CA PRO A 65 14.67 -16.34 -2.84
C PRO A 65 13.66 -15.99 -3.95
N LEU A 66 13.34 -14.72 -4.15
CA LEU A 66 12.20 -14.25 -4.97
C LEU A 66 12.52 -13.03 -5.85
N VAL A 67 13.54 -12.23 -5.52
CA VAL A 67 13.93 -11.08 -6.31
C VAL A 67 14.77 -11.55 -7.49
N ARG A 68 14.15 -11.59 -8.67
CA ARG A 68 14.80 -11.96 -9.94
C ARG A 68 15.72 -10.87 -10.44
N GLY A 69 15.43 -9.62 -10.11
CA GLY A 69 16.22 -8.46 -10.53
C GLY A 69 15.86 -7.18 -9.79
N ARG A 70 16.75 -6.18 -9.90
CA ARG A 70 16.52 -4.84 -9.38
C ARG A 70 17.10 -3.82 -10.35
N PHE A 71 16.41 -2.71 -10.50
CA PHE A 71 16.91 -1.52 -11.19
C PHE A 71 16.76 -0.32 -10.25
N SER A 72 17.75 0.57 -10.22
CA SER A 72 17.73 1.76 -9.38
C SER A 72 17.94 2.97 -10.25
N VAL A 73 17.00 3.92 -10.22
CA VAL A 73 17.24 5.23 -10.84
C VAL A 73 18.25 6.02 -9.99
N PRO A 74 19.09 6.89 -10.59
CA PRO A 74 20.16 7.58 -9.87
C PRO A 74 19.70 8.52 -8.74
N ASN A 75 18.47 9.04 -8.83
CA ASN A 75 17.89 9.91 -7.81
C ASN A 75 16.74 9.17 -7.11
N PRO A 76 16.88 8.81 -5.81
CA PRO A 76 15.88 8.03 -5.10
C PRO A 76 14.53 8.73 -4.98
N GLU A 77 14.46 10.05 -4.92
CA GLU A 77 13.18 10.76 -4.79
C GLU A 77 12.45 10.94 -6.14
N MET A 78 12.95 10.34 -7.21
CA MET A 78 12.40 10.49 -8.55
C MET A 78 11.07 9.76 -8.69
N LYS A 79 10.04 10.51 -9.09
CA LYS A 79 8.73 9.93 -9.34
C LYS A 79 8.73 9.08 -10.61
N ILE A 80 8.15 7.89 -10.51
CA ILE A 80 7.79 7.05 -11.66
C ILE A 80 6.35 7.39 -12.07
N PHE A 81 6.12 7.77 -13.32
CA PHE A 81 4.80 8.17 -13.82
C PHE A 81 3.99 6.98 -14.34
N ALA A 82 4.60 6.15 -15.19
CA ALA A 82 3.98 4.94 -15.75
C ALA A 82 4.88 3.73 -15.55
N LEU A 83 4.26 2.56 -15.39
CA LEU A 83 4.90 1.25 -15.31
C LEU A 83 4.03 0.26 -16.10
N SER A 84 4.64 -0.49 -17.01
CA SER A 84 3.95 -1.46 -17.87
C SER A 84 4.85 -2.68 -18.11
N VAL A 85 4.23 -3.86 -18.19
CA VAL A 85 4.92 -5.14 -18.33
C VAL A 85 4.26 -5.92 -19.47
N SER A 86 5.05 -6.55 -20.31
CA SER A 86 4.60 -7.44 -21.39
C SER A 86 3.97 -8.74 -20.85
N HIS A 87 3.24 -9.48 -21.69
CA HIS A 87 2.48 -10.67 -21.26
C HIS A 87 3.32 -11.73 -20.54
N ASN A 88 4.54 -11.97 -21.02
CA ASN A 88 5.50 -12.93 -20.50
C ASN A 88 6.47 -12.32 -19.46
N GLY A 89 6.40 -11.01 -19.23
CA GLY A 89 7.30 -10.31 -18.34
C GLY A 89 8.74 -10.17 -18.84
N ASP A 90 9.00 -10.39 -20.13
CA ASP A 90 10.35 -10.25 -20.70
C ASP A 90 10.73 -8.78 -20.93
N ASP A 91 9.73 -7.92 -21.06
CA ASP A 91 9.89 -6.48 -21.29
C ASP A 91 9.10 -5.67 -20.27
N ILE A 92 9.81 -4.72 -19.66
CA ILE A 92 9.30 -3.80 -18.64
C ILE A 92 9.54 -2.38 -19.13
N LEU A 93 8.51 -1.55 -19.18
CA LEU A 93 8.59 -0.16 -19.57
C LEU A 93 8.22 0.73 -18.39
N PHE A 94 9.02 1.75 -18.12
CA PHE A 94 8.64 2.79 -17.15
C PHE A 94 9.06 4.17 -17.62
N SER A 95 8.34 5.19 -17.14
CA SER A 95 8.65 6.59 -17.37
C SER A 95 8.85 7.34 -16.06
N SER A 96 9.73 8.35 -16.07
CA SER A 96 10.17 8.99 -14.83
C SER A 96 10.22 10.52 -14.92
N GLU A 97 10.35 11.16 -13.76
CA GLU A 97 10.55 12.61 -13.61
C GLU A 97 11.89 13.11 -14.19
N ALA A 98 12.85 12.22 -14.49
CA ALA A 98 14.05 12.57 -15.25
C ALA A 98 13.78 12.93 -16.72
N ARG A 99 12.51 12.94 -17.15
CA ARG A 99 12.12 13.06 -18.56
C ARG A 99 12.66 11.91 -19.40
N THR A 100 12.76 10.73 -18.80
CA THR A 100 13.21 9.53 -19.49
C THR A 100 12.10 8.49 -19.56
N VAL A 101 12.15 7.72 -20.64
CA VAL A 101 11.44 6.45 -20.77
C VAL A 101 12.46 5.37 -21.00
N SER A 102 12.39 4.34 -20.15
CA SER A 102 13.39 3.29 -20.09
C SER A 102 12.70 1.94 -20.22
N ARG A 103 13.29 1.05 -21.03
CA ARG A 103 12.89 -0.35 -21.12
C ARG A 103 13.92 -1.21 -20.42
N LEU A 104 13.45 -2.11 -19.57
CA LEU A 104 14.26 -3.15 -18.94
C LEU A 104 13.87 -4.52 -19.51
N ASP A 105 14.81 -5.45 -19.48
CA ASP A 105 14.48 -6.87 -19.64
C ASP A 105 13.81 -7.43 -18.37
N GLY A 106 13.29 -8.66 -18.45
CA GLY A 106 12.68 -9.37 -17.32
C GLY A 106 13.64 -9.73 -16.16
N ARG A 107 14.87 -9.22 -16.15
CA ARG A 107 15.83 -9.28 -15.03
C ARG A 107 16.19 -7.89 -14.50
N GLY A 108 15.58 -6.83 -15.03
CA GLY A 108 15.85 -5.46 -14.65
C GLY A 108 17.06 -4.83 -15.34
N ASN A 109 17.63 -5.46 -16.37
CA ASN A 109 18.74 -4.85 -17.10
C ASN A 109 18.21 -3.81 -18.09
N LEU A 110 18.82 -2.63 -18.12
CA LEU A 110 18.47 -1.57 -19.06
C LEU A 110 18.73 -2.03 -20.50
N SER A 111 17.65 -2.13 -21.29
CA SER A 111 17.71 -2.41 -22.72
C SER A 111 17.97 -1.15 -23.53
N TRP A 112 17.23 -0.09 -23.22
CA TRP A 112 17.42 1.24 -23.79
C TRP A 112 16.73 2.29 -22.94
N GLU A 113 17.15 3.55 -23.16
CA GLU A 113 16.56 4.73 -22.56
C GLU A 113 16.47 5.83 -23.62
N ILE A 114 15.36 6.57 -23.62
CA ILE A 114 15.20 7.78 -24.43
C ILE A 114 14.87 8.97 -23.54
N VAL A 115 15.30 10.16 -23.95
CA VAL A 115 14.93 11.42 -23.32
C VAL A 115 13.76 12.04 -24.07
N THR A 116 12.73 12.45 -23.34
CA THR A 116 11.54 13.10 -23.88
C THR A 116 11.60 14.61 -23.67
N GLU A 117 11.01 15.33 -24.62
CA GLU A 117 10.62 16.72 -24.44
C GLU A 117 9.39 16.79 -23.51
N GLY A 118 9.54 17.45 -22.35
CA GLY A 118 8.53 17.45 -21.29
C GLY A 118 8.51 16.18 -20.42
N LEU A 119 7.72 16.20 -19.35
CA LEU A 119 7.55 15.04 -18.46
C LEU A 119 6.72 13.94 -19.15
N PRO A 120 7.21 12.69 -19.23
CA PRO A 120 6.50 11.55 -19.84
C PRO A 120 5.46 10.98 -18.86
N VAL A 121 4.33 11.66 -18.75
CA VAL A 121 3.26 11.38 -17.77
C VAL A 121 2.51 10.07 -18.01
N CYS A 122 2.50 9.56 -19.24
CA CYS A 122 1.87 8.28 -19.57
C CYS A 122 2.73 7.48 -20.56
N ALA A 123 2.75 6.17 -20.38
CA ALA A 123 3.41 5.24 -21.28
C ALA A 123 2.69 3.88 -21.25
N ALA A 124 2.59 3.23 -22.42
CA ALA A 124 1.99 1.90 -22.54
C ALA A 124 2.85 1.02 -23.45
N LEU A 125 2.93 -0.27 -23.10
CA LEU A 125 3.59 -1.31 -23.87
C LEU A 125 2.52 -2.22 -24.50
N ALA A 126 2.73 -2.62 -25.76
CA ALA A 126 1.92 -3.66 -26.39
C ALA A 126 2.16 -5.00 -25.69
N GLU A 127 1.19 -5.90 -25.76
CA GLU A 127 1.22 -7.15 -25.00
C GLU A 127 2.43 -8.04 -25.37
N ASP A 128 2.84 -7.99 -26.64
CA ASP A 128 4.00 -8.72 -27.19
C ASP A 128 5.34 -7.99 -27.00
N GLY A 129 5.34 -6.80 -26.39
CA GLY A 129 6.54 -5.99 -26.17
C GLY A 129 7.15 -5.38 -27.46
N LEU A 130 6.50 -5.49 -28.62
CA LEU A 130 7.06 -5.01 -29.89
C LEU A 130 6.96 -3.50 -30.06
N PHE A 131 5.91 -2.89 -29.50
CA PHE A 131 5.63 -1.47 -29.62
C PHE A 131 5.36 -0.83 -28.27
N ALA A 132 5.75 0.43 -28.14
CA ALA A 132 5.45 1.27 -26.99
C ALA A 132 4.99 2.64 -27.45
N ALA A 133 4.14 3.28 -26.65
CA ALA A 133 3.72 4.66 -26.88
C ALA A 133 3.87 5.47 -25.60
N VAL A 134 4.29 6.73 -25.73
CA VAL A 134 4.59 7.64 -24.63
C VAL A 134 3.93 8.97 -24.91
N GLY A 135 3.22 9.53 -23.92
CA GLY A 135 2.65 10.87 -23.97
C GLY A 135 3.24 11.75 -22.89
N THR A 136 3.44 13.03 -23.23
CA THR A 136 4.10 14.00 -22.35
C THR A 136 3.16 15.11 -21.90
N GLU A 137 3.52 15.79 -20.82
CA GLU A 137 2.75 16.93 -20.32
C GLU A 137 2.68 18.11 -21.30
N GLN A 138 3.63 18.17 -22.25
CA GLN A 138 3.74 19.22 -23.27
C GLN A 138 3.05 18.83 -24.58
N GLY A 139 2.27 17.76 -24.61
CA GLY A 139 1.51 17.35 -25.78
C GLY A 139 2.28 16.55 -26.82
N LYS A 140 3.54 16.21 -26.56
CA LYS A 140 4.33 15.37 -27.46
C LYS A 140 4.06 13.89 -27.22
N VAL A 141 3.87 13.15 -28.31
CA VAL A 141 3.66 11.70 -28.31
C VAL A 141 4.75 11.02 -29.11
N TYR A 142 5.34 9.97 -28.54
CA TYR A 142 6.35 9.13 -29.17
C TYR A 142 5.81 7.72 -29.34
N TYR A 143 5.99 7.16 -30.53
CA TYR A 143 5.69 5.76 -30.80
C TYR A 143 6.97 5.03 -31.16
N LEU A 144 7.28 3.98 -30.42
CA LEU A 144 8.58 3.32 -30.41
C LEU A 144 8.46 1.84 -30.75
N ASN A 145 9.51 1.30 -31.36
CA ASN A 145 9.67 -0.14 -31.52
C ASN A 145 10.40 -0.77 -30.30
N SER A 146 10.60 -2.09 -30.35
CA SER A 146 11.23 -2.82 -29.26
C SER A 146 12.68 -2.44 -28.96
N SER A 147 13.40 -1.87 -29.93
CA SER A 147 14.77 -1.36 -29.77
C SER A 147 14.86 0.08 -29.23
N GLY A 148 13.72 0.73 -28.95
CA GLY A 148 13.69 2.12 -28.48
C GLY A 148 13.85 3.15 -29.60
N HIS A 149 13.79 2.72 -30.87
CA HIS A 149 13.77 3.65 -31.99
C HIS A 149 12.40 4.30 -32.08
N ILE A 150 12.38 5.63 -32.10
CA ILE A 150 11.19 6.44 -32.37
C ILE A 150 10.81 6.21 -33.85
N LEU A 151 9.68 5.55 -34.07
CA LEU A 151 9.13 5.31 -35.40
C LEU A 151 8.48 6.60 -35.94
N TRP A 152 7.81 7.34 -35.06
CA TRP A 152 7.28 8.67 -35.33
C TRP A 152 7.04 9.43 -34.01
N GLU A 153 6.97 10.76 -34.14
CA GLU A 153 6.56 11.68 -33.09
C GLU A 153 5.51 12.66 -33.63
N ILE A 154 4.59 13.07 -32.78
CA ILE A 154 3.55 14.06 -33.09
C ILE A 154 3.38 15.00 -31.89
N SER A 155 3.03 16.26 -32.17
CA SER A 155 2.80 17.29 -31.15
C SER A 155 1.36 17.77 -31.20
N PHE A 156 0.69 17.70 -30.06
CA PHE A 156 -0.61 18.32 -29.81
C PHE A 156 -0.41 19.66 -29.09
N GLN A 157 -1.41 20.54 -29.14
CA GLN A 157 -1.34 21.85 -28.47
C GLN A 157 -1.50 21.71 -26.95
N GLY A 158 -2.19 20.66 -26.51
CA GLY A 158 -2.56 20.41 -25.12
C GLY A 158 -1.74 19.34 -24.42
N LYS A 159 -1.96 19.19 -23.11
CA LYS A 159 -1.30 18.15 -22.28
C LYS A 159 -1.89 16.77 -22.58
N ILE A 160 -1.05 15.74 -22.71
CA ILE A 160 -1.54 14.36 -22.75
C ILE A 160 -1.92 13.92 -21.33
N GLU A 161 -3.17 13.51 -21.11
CA GLU A 161 -3.68 13.05 -19.81
C GLU A 161 -3.75 11.52 -19.73
N HIS A 162 -4.25 10.86 -20.79
CA HIS A 162 -4.38 9.41 -20.86
C HIS A 162 -3.87 8.87 -22.19
N LEU A 163 -3.33 7.66 -22.13
CA LEU A 163 -2.82 6.92 -23.29
C LEU A 163 -3.16 5.44 -23.12
N ALA A 164 -3.75 4.84 -24.14
CA ALA A 164 -3.95 3.40 -24.22
C ALA A 164 -3.41 2.90 -25.55
N LEU A 165 -2.71 1.77 -25.52
CA LEU A 165 -2.24 1.07 -26.71
C LEU A 165 -2.96 -0.28 -26.76
N ASN A 166 -3.47 -0.66 -27.93
CA ASN A 166 -4.13 -1.95 -28.05
C ASN A 166 -3.12 -3.11 -28.02
N ARG A 167 -3.62 -4.35 -27.87
CA ARG A 167 -2.77 -5.54 -27.64
C ARG A 167 -1.68 -5.74 -28.70
N ARG A 168 -1.97 -5.40 -29.97
CA ARG A 168 -1.04 -5.54 -31.11
C ARG A 168 -0.15 -4.32 -31.33
N GLY A 169 -0.40 -3.22 -30.64
CA GLY A 169 0.22 -1.94 -30.90
C GLY A 169 -0.26 -1.23 -32.15
N ASP A 170 -1.20 -1.76 -32.94
CA ASP A 170 -1.56 -1.17 -34.24
C ASP A 170 -2.53 0.03 -34.13
N GLN A 171 -3.12 0.26 -32.95
CA GLN A 171 -3.95 1.43 -32.64
C GLN A 171 -3.62 2.05 -31.28
N LEU A 172 -3.66 3.37 -31.23
CA LEU A 172 -3.34 4.21 -30.08
C LEU A 172 -4.49 5.18 -29.79
N ALA A 173 -4.96 5.24 -28.55
CA ALA A 173 -5.95 6.22 -28.09
C ALA A 173 -5.32 7.17 -27.08
N LEU A 174 -5.58 8.47 -27.23
CA LEU A 174 -4.94 9.54 -26.45
C LEU A 174 -5.97 10.59 -26.05
N SER A 175 -6.05 10.92 -24.77
CA SER A 175 -6.81 12.07 -24.29
C SER A 175 -5.89 13.27 -24.11
N VAL A 176 -6.26 14.39 -24.72
CA VAL A 176 -5.50 15.63 -24.76
C VAL A 176 -6.33 16.75 -24.14
N LEU A 177 -5.76 17.46 -23.16
CA LEU A 177 -6.34 18.66 -22.57
C LEU A 177 -5.90 19.90 -23.36
N GLU A 178 -6.78 20.42 -24.20
CA GLU A 178 -6.59 21.63 -24.99
C GLU A 178 -7.29 22.85 -24.35
N GLU A 179 -7.13 24.05 -24.93
CA GLU A 179 -7.72 25.29 -24.37
C GLU A 179 -9.25 25.26 -24.26
N GLU A 180 -9.93 24.58 -25.20
CA GLU A 180 -11.39 24.55 -25.31
C GLU A 180 -12.04 23.32 -24.63
N GLY A 181 -11.24 22.35 -24.15
CA GLY A 181 -11.74 21.13 -23.52
C GLY A 181 -10.82 19.93 -23.69
N TYR A 182 -11.37 18.73 -23.48
CA TYR A 182 -10.65 17.48 -23.67
C TYR A 182 -11.03 16.86 -25.02
N ILE A 183 -10.04 16.41 -25.77
CA ILE A 183 -10.24 15.72 -27.05
C ILE A 183 -9.60 14.34 -26.98
N LEU A 184 -10.37 13.32 -27.37
CA LEU A 184 -9.91 11.95 -27.53
C LEU A 184 -9.55 11.68 -28.99
N TYR A 185 -8.28 11.38 -29.23
CA TYR A 185 -7.75 11.01 -30.54
C TYR A 185 -7.55 9.49 -30.63
N CYS A 186 -7.88 8.92 -31.77
CA CYS A 186 -7.53 7.54 -32.11
C CYS A 186 -6.66 7.55 -33.37
N LEU A 187 -5.45 7.00 -33.26
CA LEU A 187 -4.43 6.96 -34.30
C LEU A 187 -4.10 5.51 -34.66
N ASP A 188 -3.65 5.28 -35.88
CA ASP A 188 -2.97 4.03 -36.24
C ASP A 188 -1.46 4.07 -35.90
N GLN A 189 -0.80 2.91 -36.03
CA GLN A 189 0.65 2.78 -35.84
C GLN A 189 1.53 3.59 -36.82
N TRP A 190 0.95 4.29 -37.78
CA TRP A 190 1.65 5.17 -38.72
C TRP A 190 1.35 6.64 -38.49
N SER A 191 0.80 6.99 -37.32
CA SER A 191 0.37 8.33 -36.91
C SER A 191 -0.80 8.91 -37.73
N SER A 192 -1.54 8.09 -38.47
CA SER A 192 -2.72 8.55 -39.20
C SER A 192 -3.89 8.70 -38.24
N LEU A 193 -4.56 9.85 -38.29
CA LEU A 193 -5.80 10.07 -37.54
C LEU A 193 -6.91 9.17 -38.09
N LEU A 194 -7.39 8.25 -37.25
CA LEU A 194 -8.56 7.42 -37.55
C LEU A 194 -9.85 8.18 -37.26
N TRP A 195 -9.91 8.84 -36.10
CA TRP A 195 -11.00 9.72 -35.68
C TRP A 195 -10.60 10.53 -34.44
N GLU A 196 -11.33 11.61 -34.19
CA GLU A 196 -11.25 12.44 -32.99
C GLU A 196 -12.65 12.67 -32.41
N LYS A 197 -12.74 12.97 -31.11
CA LYS A 197 -14.01 13.21 -30.43
C LYS A 197 -13.82 14.11 -29.21
N ASP A 198 -14.70 15.08 -29.04
CA ASP A 198 -14.77 15.87 -27.80
C ASP A 198 -15.21 15.00 -26.62
N THR A 199 -14.54 15.14 -25.48
CA THR A 199 -14.79 14.40 -24.24
C THR A 199 -14.75 15.30 -23.01
N GLY A 200 -15.15 14.75 -21.87
CA GLY A 200 -14.79 15.28 -20.55
C GLY A 200 -13.40 14.82 -20.10
N LEU A 201 -13.04 15.14 -18.85
CA LEU A 201 -11.88 14.56 -18.18
C LEU A 201 -12.09 13.05 -18.04
N LEU A 202 -11.11 12.25 -18.46
CA LEU A 202 -11.19 10.80 -18.36
C LEU A 202 -10.67 10.32 -17.01
N LYS A 203 -11.25 9.24 -16.49
CA LYS A 203 -10.70 8.46 -15.38
C LYS A 203 -9.94 7.24 -15.90
N GLU A 204 -10.49 6.62 -16.93
CA GLU A 204 -9.98 5.37 -17.50
C GLU A 204 -10.15 5.35 -19.02
N LEU A 205 -9.23 4.66 -19.71
CA LEU A 205 -9.21 4.52 -21.16
C LEU A 205 -8.70 3.11 -21.54
N TYR A 206 -9.47 2.40 -22.35
CA TYR A 206 -9.23 1.01 -22.72
C TYR A 206 -9.46 0.76 -24.21
N PHE A 207 -8.83 -0.31 -24.71
CA PHE A 207 -9.17 -0.93 -25.98
C PHE A 207 -9.84 -2.29 -25.75
N THR A 208 -10.81 -2.60 -26.59
CA THR A 208 -11.33 -3.97 -26.75
C THR A 208 -10.62 -4.69 -27.90
N PHE A 209 -10.74 -6.01 -27.97
CA PHE A 209 -10.17 -6.79 -29.08
C PHE A 209 -10.76 -6.41 -30.45
N GLY A 210 -12.03 -5.96 -30.49
CA GLY A 210 -12.70 -5.56 -31.72
C GLY A 210 -12.30 -4.18 -32.23
N GLY A 211 -11.41 -3.47 -31.53
CA GLY A 211 -10.97 -2.11 -31.86
C GLY A 211 -11.91 -1.02 -31.33
N GLU A 212 -12.92 -1.35 -30.53
CA GLU A 212 -13.67 -0.34 -29.78
C GLU A 212 -12.78 0.31 -28.71
N VAL A 213 -12.88 1.63 -28.60
CA VAL A 213 -12.28 2.42 -27.52
C VAL A 213 -13.35 2.64 -26.45
N CYS A 214 -13.04 2.21 -25.23
CA CYS A 214 -13.92 2.34 -24.07
C CYS A 214 -13.29 3.32 -23.09
N TYR A 215 -14.05 4.28 -22.57
CA TYR A 215 -13.51 5.26 -21.63
C TYR A 215 -14.55 5.76 -20.64
N LEU A 216 -14.11 5.98 -19.41
CA LEU A 216 -14.93 6.49 -18.32
C LEU A 216 -14.68 8.00 -18.16
N GLU A 217 -15.69 8.82 -18.44
CA GLU A 217 -15.63 10.27 -18.23
C GLU A 217 -16.07 10.62 -16.80
N GLU A 218 -15.41 11.60 -16.18
CA GLU A 218 -15.82 12.17 -14.91
C GLU A 218 -17.13 12.97 -15.05
N GLY A 219 -18.06 12.74 -14.12
CA GLY A 219 -19.32 13.46 -14.04
C GLY A 219 -19.32 14.57 -12.99
N ASN A 220 -20.41 15.34 -12.93
CA ASN A 220 -20.59 16.39 -11.92
C ASN A 220 -20.92 15.84 -10.50
N SER A 221 -21.22 14.55 -10.39
CA SER A 221 -21.45 13.84 -9.12
C SER A 221 -20.38 12.74 -8.93
N ASP A 222 -20.48 11.94 -7.86
CA ASP A 222 -19.60 10.78 -7.65
C ASP A 222 -19.70 9.73 -8.79
N ASN A 223 -20.70 9.84 -9.68
CA ASN A 223 -20.88 8.96 -10.84
C ASN A 223 -20.39 9.61 -12.15
N GLY A 224 -19.58 8.86 -12.90
CA GLY A 224 -19.15 9.17 -14.25
C GLY A 224 -20.02 8.53 -15.32
N THR A 225 -19.58 8.62 -16.58
CA THR A 225 -20.26 7.98 -17.72
C THR A 225 -19.26 7.13 -18.50
N ILE A 226 -19.50 5.82 -18.56
CA ILE A 226 -18.74 4.90 -19.43
C ILE A 226 -19.28 5.01 -20.85
N LYS A 227 -18.39 5.17 -21.83
CA LYS A 227 -18.73 5.25 -23.26
C LYS A 227 -17.95 4.22 -24.05
N ILE A 228 -18.60 3.60 -25.03
CA ILE A 228 -18.00 2.65 -25.98
C ILE A 228 -18.12 3.26 -27.38
N VAL A 229 -16.98 3.48 -28.02
CA VAL A 229 -16.88 4.14 -29.32
C VAL A 229 -16.19 3.22 -30.32
N ARG A 230 -16.73 3.16 -31.54
CA ARG A 230 -16.12 2.44 -32.66
C ARG A 230 -16.06 3.37 -33.87
N SER A 231 -14.87 3.53 -34.43
CA SER A 231 -14.66 4.39 -35.61
C SER A 231 -15.20 5.83 -35.42
N GLY A 232 -15.09 6.38 -34.21
CA GLY A 232 -15.59 7.72 -33.83
C GLY A 232 -17.07 7.79 -33.45
N GLU A 233 -17.86 6.78 -33.81
CA GLU A 233 -19.29 6.73 -33.51
C GLU A 233 -19.54 6.17 -32.10
N LEU A 234 -20.39 6.86 -31.33
CA LEU A 234 -20.81 6.40 -30.01
C LEU A 234 -21.78 5.22 -30.18
N LEU A 235 -21.37 4.03 -29.70
CA LEU A 235 -22.19 2.83 -29.77
C LEU A 235 -23.08 2.66 -28.54
N TRP A 236 -22.55 3.03 -27.36
CA TRP A 236 -23.23 2.81 -26.10
C TRP A 236 -22.66 3.72 -25.01
N GLU A 237 -23.52 4.15 -24.09
CA GLU A 237 -23.13 4.88 -22.89
C GLU A 237 -23.99 4.45 -21.68
N LYS A 238 -23.41 4.55 -20.49
CA LYS A 238 -24.11 4.31 -19.23
C LYS A 238 -23.42 5.02 -18.06
N GLU A 239 -24.19 5.36 -17.03
CA GLU A 239 -23.62 5.87 -15.78
C GLU A 239 -22.87 4.77 -15.03
N ALA A 240 -21.67 5.10 -14.56
CA ALA A 240 -20.83 4.23 -13.75
C ALA A 240 -19.83 5.06 -12.94
N ARG A 241 -19.53 4.60 -11.73
CA ARG A 241 -18.46 5.12 -10.87
C ARG A 241 -17.12 4.45 -11.16
N LEU A 242 -17.12 3.15 -11.45
CA LEU A 242 -15.96 2.37 -11.85
C LEU A 242 -16.30 1.48 -13.04
N ALA A 243 -15.30 1.16 -13.86
CA ALA A 243 -15.39 0.14 -14.88
C ALA A 243 -14.18 -0.80 -14.83
N ALA A 244 -14.37 -2.05 -15.23
CA ALA A 244 -13.27 -2.96 -15.53
C ALA A 244 -13.61 -3.76 -16.78
N PHE A 245 -12.64 -3.85 -17.69
CA PHE A 245 -12.78 -4.60 -18.93
C PHE A 245 -11.90 -5.84 -18.89
N SER A 246 -12.43 -6.94 -19.40
CA SER A 246 -11.64 -8.13 -19.67
C SER A 246 -10.58 -7.80 -20.73
N ALA A 247 -9.42 -8.45 -20.72
CA ALA A 247 -8.37 -8.20 -21.71
C ALA A 247 -8.81 -8.51 -23.17
N GLU A 248 -9.81 -9.38 -23.38
CA GLU A 248 -10.44 -9.54 -24.71
C GLU A 248 -11.42 -8.39 -25.04
N GLY A 249 -11.82 -7.57 -24.07
CA GLY A 249 -12.82 -6.52 -24.20
C GLY A 249 -14.24 -7.04 -24.45
N LYS A 250 -14.45 -8.36 -24.33
CA LYS A 250 -15.74 -9.02 -24.58
C LYS A 250 -16.68 -8.96 -23.39
N PHE A 251 -16.12 -8.86 -22.19
CA PHE A 251 -16.85 -8.70 -20.95
C PHE A 251 -16.36 -7.46 -20.22
N PHE A 252 -17.27 -6.83 -19.49
CA PHE A 252 -16.92 -5.71 -18.63
C PHE A 252 -17.89 -5.62 -17.46
N VAL A 253 -17.44 -5.02 -16.37
CA VAL A 253 -18.22 -4.80 -15.17
C VAL A 253 -18.25 -3.31 -14.87
N LEU A 254 -19.41 -2.82 -14.46
CA LEU A 254 -19.62 -1.47 -13.99
C LEU A 254 -20.04 -1.49 -12.53
N TYR A 255 -19.59 -0.51 -11.76
CA TYR A 255 -20.12 -0.22 -10.44
C TYR A 255 -20.76 1.16 -10.46
N ASN A 256 -22.01 1.30 -10.04
CA ASN A 256 -22.73 2.59 -10.05
C ASN A 256 -22.85 3.24 -8.66
N GLY A 257 -22.17 2.69 -7.63
CA GLY A 257 -22.30 3.10 -6.24
C GLY A 257 -23.23 2.21 -5.39
N GLU A 258 -24.09 1.41 -6.03
CA GLU A 258 -25.02 0.52 -5.33
C GLU A 258 -24.91 -0.94 -5.80
N GLU A 259 -24.68 -1.16 -7.10
CA GLU A 259 -24.69 -2.48 -7.72
C GLU A 259 -23.49 -2.65 -8.66
N LEU A 260 -22.95 -3.88 -8.66
CA LEU A 260 -22.07 -4.42 -9.69
C LEU A 260 -22.92 -4.96 -10.83
N GLN A 261 -22.66 -4.47 -12.04
CA GLN A 261 -23.37 -4.83 -13.26
C GLN A 261 -22.42 -5.48 -14.25
N TYR A 262 -22.64 -6.75 -14.56
CA TYR A 262 -21.79 -7.51 -15.47
C TYR A 262 -22.40 -7.57 -16.87
N TYR A 263 -21.61 -7.18 -17.86
CA TYR A 263 -22.02 -7.11 -19.26
C TYR A 263 -21.21 -8.04 -20.15
N ARG A 264 -21.85 -8.45 -21.24
CA ARG A 264 -21.20 -9.01 -22.42
C ARG A 264 -21.33 -8.03 -23.57
N LEU A 265 -20.21 -7.63 -24.15
CA LEU A 265 -20.16 -6.85 -25.37
C LEU A 265 -20.54 -7.74 -26.57
N ASN A 266 -21.47 -7.25 -27.39
CA ASN A 266 -21.88 -7.91 -28.63
C ASN A 266 -21.24 -7.18 -29.80
N LEU A 267 -20.43 -7.87 -30.61
CA LEU A 267 -19.69 -7.29 -31.75
C LEU A 267 -20.59 -6.54 -32.76
N SER A 268 -21.89 -6.84 -32.79
CA SER A 268 -22.88 -6.28 -33.72
C SER A 268 -24.05 -5.56 -33.04
N GLY A 269 -23.98 -5.23 -31.74
CA GLY A 269 -25.12 -4.63 -31.03
C GLY A 269 -24.78 -4.03 -29.68
N SER A 270 -25.80 -3.58 -28.96
CA SER A 270 -25.64 -3.04 -27.60
C SER A 270 -25.11 -4.12 -26.64
N PRO A 271 -24.29 -3.73 -25.64
CA PRO A 271 -23.93 -4.62 -24.55
C PRO A 271 -25.15 -5.28 -23.90
N GLU A 272 -25.03 -6.56 -23.57
CA GLU A 272 -26.05 -7.34 -22.89
C GLU A 272 -25.72 -7.41 -21.39
N LEU A 273 -26.60 -6.88 -20.53
CA LEU A 273 -26.52 -7.06 -19.09
C LEU A 273 -26.82 -8.52 -18.74
N LYS A 274 -25.88 -9.21 -18.09
CA LYS A 274 -26.06 -10.60 -17.64
C LYS A 274 -26.64 -10.70 -16.25
N TRP A 275 -26.14 -9.89 -15.32
CA TRP A 275 -26.65 -9.80 -13.96
C TRP A 275 -26.29 -8.45 -13.34
N SER A 276 -27.06 -8.07 -12.31
CA SER A 276 -26.83 -6.92 -11.44
C SER A 276 -26.98 -7.39 -10.00
N LEU A 277 -25.99 -7.14 -9.16
CA LEU A 277 -25.98 -7.55 -7.76
C LEU A 277 -25.32 -6.46 -6.91
N PRO A 278 -25.77 -6.23 -5.66
CA PRO A 278 -25.03 -5.35 -4.76
C PRO A 278 -23.61 -5.92 -4.52
N PRO A 279 -22.58 -5.06 -4.37
CA PRO A 279 -21.32 -5.51 -3.81
C PRO A 279 -21.61 -6.12 -2.43
N CYS A 280 -20.85 -7.11 -2.00
CA CYS A 280 -21.18 -7.90 -0.80
C CYS A 280 -21.18 -7.07 0.51
N GLY A 281 -22.28 -6.37 0.82
CA GLY A 281 -22.48 -5.47 1.97
C GLY A 281 -23.05 -4.10 1.57
N GLU A 282 -23.10 -3.15 2.50
CA GLU A 282 -23.31 -1.71 2.24
C GLU A 282 -21.96 -0.99 1.98
N GLU A 283 -20.89 -1.76 1.72
CA GLU A 283 -19.52 -1.25 1.63
C GLU A 283 -19.18 -0.78 0.21
N GLU A 284 -18.61 0.43 0.11
CA GLU A 284 -18.24 1.06 -1.16
C GLU A 284 -17.08 0.35 -1.86
N VAL A 285 -17.20 0.09 -3.17
CA VAL A 285 -16.11 -0.46 -3.98
C VAL A 285 -15.33 0.69 -4.63
N ASN A 286 -14.00 0.65 -4.55
CA ASN A 286 -13.11 1.64 -5.18
C ASN A 286 -12.12 1.05 -6.21
N TRP A 287 -12.11 -0.28 -6.40
CA TRP A 287 -11.37 -0.92 -7.48
C TRP A 287 -12.10 -2.17 -8.00
N LEU A 288 -12.02 -2.39 -9.31
CA LEU A 288 -12.54 -3.56 -10.00
C LEU A 288 -11.45 -4.22 -10.84
N GLY A 289 -11.41 -5.54 -10.82
CA GLY A 289 -10.53 -6.35 -11.69
C GLY A 289 -11.34 -7.39 -12.44
N LEU A 290 -11.06 -7.58 -13.73
CA LEU A 290 -11.75 -8.58 -14.54
C LEU A 290 -10.73 -9.38 -15.34
N THR A 291 -10.80 -10.70 -15.20
CA THR A 291 -9.93 -11.63 -15.96
C THR A 291 -10.21 -11.61 -17.46
N GLU A 292 -9.26 -12.08 -18.27
CA GLU A 292 -9.27 -12.02 -19.74
C GLU A 292 -10.53 -12.61 -20.37
N GLU A 293 -11.02 -13.74 -19.84
CA GLU A 293 -12.26 -14.38 -20.32
C GLU A 293 -13.51 -13.96 -19.53
N GLY A 294 -13.38 -13.01 -18.60
CA GLY A 294 -14.45 -12.58 -17.70
C GLY A 294 -14.90 -13.64 -16.70
N ARG A 295 -14.13 -14.72 -16.49
CA ARG A 295 -14.52 -15.82 -15.59
C ARG A 295 -14.57 -15.41 -14.13
N TYR A 296 -13.64 -14.55 -13.73
CA TYR A 296 -13.51 -14.01 -12.38
C TYR A 296 -13.56 -12.49 -12.41
N LEU A 297 -14.43 -11.94 -11.58
CA LEU A 297 -14.51 -10.53 -11.22
C LEU A 297 -13.98 -10.37 -9.79
N LEU A 298 -13.12 -9.37 -9.59
CA LEU A 298 -12.65 -8.92 -8.30
C LEU A 298 -13.23 -7.53 -8.01
N ALA A 299 -13.76 -7.36 -6.81
CA ALA A 299 -14.16 -6.06 -6.29
C ALA A 299 -13.37 -5.80 -5.01
N TYR A 300 -12.85 -4.59 -4.84
CA TYR A 300 -12.05 -4.22 -3.68
C TYR A 300 -12.51 -2.91 -3.06
N ASN A 301 -12.51 -2.89 -1.74
CA ASN A 301 -12.62 -1.70 -0.92
C ASN A 301 -11.28 -1.40 -0.24
N GLY A 302 -10.60 -0.36 -0.71
CA GLY A 302 -9.36 0.17 -0.14
C GLY A 302 -9.39 0.42 1.36
N PHE A 303 -10.55 0.62 1.96
CA PHE A 303 -10.67 1.02 3.34
C PHE A 303 -11.81 0.30 4.07
N THR A 304 -11.49 -0.87 4.63
CA THR A 304 -12.33 -1.52 5.64
C THR A 304 -11.55 -1.80 6.91
N VAL A 305 -12.20 -1.55 8.04
CA VAL A 305 -11.73 -1.93 9.38
C VAL A 305 -12.30 -3.31 9.67
N GLY A 306 -11.43 -4.29 9.89
CA GLY A 306 -11.80 -5.62 10.39
C GLY A 306 -12.46 -6.60 9.43
N ASN A 307 -13.16 -6.13 8.40
CA ASN A 307 -13.88 -6.99 7.46
C ASN A 307 -13.01 -7.48 6.30
N ASN A 308 -13.54 -8.45 5.53
CA ASN A 308 -12.99 -8.76 4.21
C ASN A 308 -13.18 -7.55 3.31
N ASN A 309 -12.19 -7.24 2.47
CA ASN A 309 -12.23 -6.08 1.60
C ASN A 309 -11.94 -6.40 0.14
N LEU A 310 -11.60 -7.65 -0.18
CA LEU A 310 -11.50 -8.16 -1.55
C LEU A 310 -12.52 -9.28 -1.71
N TRP A 311 -13.36 -9.19 -2.73
CA TRP A 311 -14.39 -10.17 -3.06
C TRP A 311 -14.18 -10.69 -4.48
N ALA A 312 -14.32 -12.00 -4.66
CA ALA A 312 -14.26 -12.63 -5.96
C ALA A 312 -15.60 -13.25 -6.35
N PHE A 313 -16.04 -12.96 -7.55
CA PHE A 313 -17.27 -13.47 -8.13
C PHE A 313 -16.96 -14.26 -9.41
N ASN A 314 -17.79 -15.25 -9.71
CA ASN A 314 -17.77 -15.85 -11.04
C ASN A 314 -18.59 -15.01 -12.04
N ASN A 315 -18.55 -15.42 -13.30
CA ASN A 315 -19.31 -14.80 -14.39
C ASN A 315 -20.85 -14.92 -14.28
N ASP A 316 -21.37 -15.75 -13.37
CA ASP A 316 -22.81 -15.87 -13.05
C ASP A 316 -23.23 -14.96 -11.88
N GLY A 317 -22.30 -14.22 -11.27
CA GLY A 317 -22.55 -13.33 -10.12
C GLY A 317 -22.50 -14.04 -8.77
N LEU A 318 -22.09 -15.31 -8.71
CA LEU A 318 -21.91 -16.03 -7.45
C LEU A 318 -20.63 -15.58 -6.76
N LEU A 319 -20.73 -15.16 -5.49
CA LEU A 319 -19.58 -14.93 -4.63
C LEU A 319 -18.83 -16.25 -4.41
N LEU A 320 -17.59 -16.32 -4.85
CA LEU A 320 -16.71 -17.49 -4.69
C LEU A 320 -16.00 -17.47 -3.35
N TRP A 321 -15.40 -16.33 -3.01
CA TRP A 321 -14.67 -16.13 -1.77
C TRP A 321 -14.56 -14.63 -1.46
N LYS A 322 -14.23 -14.34 -0.20
CA LYS A 322 -13.91 -13.01 0.29
C LYS A 322 -12.66 -13.09 1.15
N ARG A 323 -11.80 -12.09 1.07
CA ARG A 323 -10.54 -12.05 1.81
C ARG A 323 -10.24 -10.65 2.31
N ARG A 324 -9.57 -10.58 3.47
CA ARG A 324 -8.92 -9.35 3.92
C ARG A 324 -7.51 -9.31 3.36
N ILE A 325 -7.21 -8.26 2.61
CA ILE A 325 -5.87 -7.85 2.18
C ILE A 325 -5.57 -6.45 2.75
N PRO A 326 -4.31 -6.02 2.86
CA PRO A 326 -3.96 -4.72 3.40
C PRO A 326 -4.81 -3.57 2.87
N SER A 327 -5.18 -2.62 3.75
CA SER A 327 -5.89 -1.40 3.34
C SER A 327 -4.99 -0.58 2.40
N GLY A 328 -5.58 0.11 1.43
CA GLY A 328 -4.82 0.93 0.49
C GLY A 328 -3.95 0.13 -0.48
N ALA A 329 -4.30 -1.13 -0.76
CA ALA A 329 -3.51 -1.97 -1.63
C ALA A 329 -3.65 -1.54 -3.09
N LEU A 330 -2.50 -1.45 -3.77
CA LEU A 330 -2.42 -1.48 -5.22
C LEU A 330 -2.68 -2.91 -5.68
N LEU A 331 -3.62 -3.09 -6.59
CA LEU A 331 -4.08 -4.40 -7.05
C LEU A 331 -3.76 -4.62 -8.52
N ASP A 332 -3.34 -5.83 -8.83
CA ASP A 332 -3.21 -6.31 -10.21
C ASP A 332 -3.58 -7.80 -10.31
N VAL A 333 -4.02 -8.23 -11.49
CA VAL A 333 -4.50 -9.60 -11.73
C VAL A 333 -4.02 -10.12 -13.07
N SER A 334 -3.47 -11.33 -13.05
CA SER A 334 -3.06 -12.05 -14.27
C SER A 334 -4.26 -12.31 -15.18
N CYS A 335 -4.00 -12.51 -16.48
CA CYS A 335 -5.04 -12.74 -17.49
C CYS A 335 -6.01 -13.86 -17.11
N THR A 336 -5.51 -14.95 -16.53
CA THR A 336 -6.32 -16.12 -16.12
C THR A 336 -6.96 -15.97 -14.73
N GLY A 337 -6.49 -15.00 -13.93
CA GLY A 337 -6.84 -14.86 -12.51
C GLY A 337 -6.14 -15.83 -11.58
N GLU A 338 -5.21 -16.66 -12.09
CA GLU A 338 -4.44 -17.59 -11.26
C GLU A 338 -3.48 -16.89 -10.30
N ARG A 339 -3.17 -15.61 -10.56
CA ARG A 339 -2.40 -14.72 -9.69
C ARG A 339 -3.15 -13.41 -9.50
N ILE A 340 -3.31 -13.03 -8.24
CA ILE A 340 -3.83 -11.74 -7.79
C ILE A 340 -2.77 -11.14 -6.87
N VAL A 341 -2.32 -9.93 -7.14
CA VAL A 341 -1.29 -9.25 -6.36
C VAL A 341 -1.91 -8.08 -5.62
N ALA A 342 -1.58 -7.96 -4.35
CA ALA A 342 -1.91 -6.81 -3.51
C ALA A 342 -0.65 -6.27 -2.85
N SER A 343 -0.30 -5.00 -3.10
CA SER A 343 0.82 -4.34 -2.42
C SER A 343 0.35 -3.10 -1.68
N SER A 344 0.64 -3.00 -0.37
CA SER A 344 0.29 -1.83 0.44
C SER A 344 1.41 -1.45 1.40
N TRP A 345 1.70 -0.15 1.44
CA TRP A 345 2.50 0.52 2.48
C TRP A 345 1.61 1.34 3.43
N GLN A 346 0.32 1.47 3.10
CA GLN A 346 -0.59 2.33 3.83
C GLN A 346 -1.01 1.72 5.15
N GLU A 347 -0.87 0.41 5.40
CA GLU A 347 -1.35 -0.20 6.64
C GLU A 347 -0.46 0.09 7.86
N TYR A 348 0.84 0.32 7.67
CA TYR A 348 1.83 0.39 8.74
C TYR A 348 2.46 1.78 8.92
N SER A 349 3.05 2.02 10.10
CA SER A 349 3.75 3.26 10.43
C SER A 349 5.15 3.37 9.83
N GLU A 350 5.78 2.24 9.52
CA GLU A 350 7.06 2.19 8.82
C GLU A 350 6.82 2.31 7.31
N ASP A 351 7.80 2.85 6.59
CA ASP A 351 7.76 2.97 5.12
C ASP A 351 8.16 1.63 4.45
N VAL A 352 7.51 0.56 4.90
CA VAL A 352 7.64 -0.81 4.40
C VAL A 352 6.35 -1.17 3.69
N SER A 353 6.45 -1.84 2.55
CA SER A 353 5.29 -2.36 1.83
C SER A 353 5.14 -3.85 2.04
N LYS A 354 3.94 -4.27 2.39
CA LYS A 354 3.56 -5.68 2.37
C LYS A 354 3.01 -6.03 0.99
N VAL A 355 3.59 -7.04 0.37
CA VAL A 355 3.19 -7.58 -0.95
C VAL A 355 2.66 -8.98 -0.74
N MET A 356 1.42 -9.21 -1.17
CA MET A 356 0.73 -10.49 -1.09
C MET A 356 0.40 -10.99 -2.49
N VAL A 357 0.65 -12.27 -2.73
CA VAL A 357 0.23 -12.98 -3.95
C VAL A 357 -0.80 -14.03 -3.57
N LEU A 358 -1.96 -13.97 -4.20
CA LEU A 358 -3.07 -14.91 -4.00
C LEU A 358 -3.30 -15.75 -5.25
N ASP A 359 -3.88 -16.93 -5.07
CA ASP A 359 -4.45 -17.71 -6.17
C ASP A 359 -5.92 -17.35 -6.45
N ASN A 360 -6.53 -18.04 -7.42
CA ASN A 360 -7.92 -17.86 -7.81
C ASN A 360 -8.95 -18.40 -6.80
N TYR A 361 -8.52 -19.11 -5.75
CA TYR A 361 -9.34 -19.50 -4.60
C TYR A 361 -9.22 -18.50 -3.44
N GLY A 362 -8.37 -17.49 -3.63
CA GLY A 362 -8.08 -16.47 -2.66
C GLY A 362 -7.02 -16.90 -1.66
N ASP A 363 -6.39 -18.08 -1.77
CA ASP A 363 -5.35 -18.54 -0.85
C ASP A 363 -4.05 -17.75 -1.04
N VAL A 364 -3.35 -17.44 0.07
CA VAL A 364 -2.05 -16.76 -0.01
C VAL A 364 -1.01 -17.76 -0.49
N LEU A 365 -0.51 -17.52 -1.69
CA LEU A 365 0.63 -18.23 -2.25
C LEU A 365 1.94 -17.71 -1.67
N GLN A 366 2.01 -16.39 -1.44
CA GLN A 366 3.24 -15.73 -1.01
C GLN A 366 2.96 -14.41 -0.30
N GLU A 367 3.82 -14.08 0.65
CA GLU A 367 3.85 -12.78 1.33
C GLU A 367 5.31 -12.32 1.45
N VAL A 368 5.58 -11.08 1.08
CA VAL A 368 6.92 -10.47 1.11
C VAL A 368 6.81 -9.06 1.68
N GLU A 369 7.75 -8.69 2.55
CA GLU A 369 7.92 -7.31 3.01
C GLU A 369 9.03 -6.64 2.20
N MET A 370 8.71 -5.49 1.59
CA MET A 370 9.64 -4.67 0.83
C MET A 370 10.06 -3.47 1.67
N ALA A 371 11.36 -3.29 1.86
CA ALA A 371 11.94 -2.13 2.56
C ALA A 371 11.91 -0.83 1.70
N SER A 372 10.81 -0.64 0.97
CA SER A 372 10.51 0.54 0.16
C SER A 372 8.99 0.72 0.12
N ARG A 373 8.54 1.98 0.02
CA ARG A 373 7.14 2.32 -0.20
C ARG A 373 6.80 2.11 -1.68
N ILE A 374 6.08 1.04 -1.99
CA ILE A 374 5.67 0.70 -3.34
C ILE A 374 4.53 1.61 -3.75
N GLU A 375 4.74 2.37 -4.82
CA GLU A 375 3.77 3.33 -5.36
C GLU A 375 3.10 2.84 -6.65
N LYS A 376 3.72 1.88 -7.34
CA LYS A 376 3.13 1.21 -8.52
C LYS A 376 3.51 -0.27 -8.52
N ASN A 377 2.59 -1.10 -8.99
CA ASN A 377 2.86 -2.47 -9.35
C ASN A 377 2.38 -2.75 -10.77
N ALA A 378 2.99 -3.75 -11.40
CA ALA A 378 2.55 -4.27 -12.69
C ALA A 378 2.89 -5.75 -12.77
N LEU A 379 1.89 -6.57 -13.10
CA LEU A 379 1.97 -8.01 -13.22
C LEU A 379 1.96 -8.38 -14.70
N SER A 380 2.80 -9.34 -15.10
CA SER A 380 2.75 -9.91 -16.44
C SER A 380 1.42 -10.63 -16.67
N GLY A 381 0.96 -10.65 -17.92
CA GLY A 381 -0.31 -11.30 -18.28
C GLY A 381 -0.38 -12.77 -17.87
N ASP A 382 0.73 -13.50 -17.98
CA ASP A 382 0.84 -14.89 -17.53
C ASP A 382 0.98 -15.07 -16.01
N GLY A 383 1.13 -13.97 -15.26
CA GLY A 383 1.27 -13.94 -13.81
C GLY A 383 2.64 -14.39 -13.29
N SER A 384 3.65 -14.57 -14.14
CA SER A 384 4.97 -15.08 -13.75
C SER A 384 5.92 -14.02 -13.22
N ILE A 385 5.77 -12.75 -13.62
CA ILE A 385 6.66 -11.64 -13.26
C ILE A 385 5.85 -10.49 -12.66
N LEU A 386 6.24 -10.07 -11.47
CA LEU A 386 5.71 -8.88 -10.80
C LEU A 386 6.78 -7.82 -10.70
N VAL A 387 6.48 -6.61 -11.16
CA VAL A 387 7.35 -5.45 -11.05
C VAL A 387 6.76 -4.47 -10.06
N LEU A 388 7.57 -4.04 -9.09
CA LEU A 388 7.20 -3.07 -8.06
C LEU A 388 8.09 -1.84 -8.17
N ALA A 389 7.49 -0.66 -8.29
CA ALA A 389 8.23 0.60 -8.25
C ALA A 389 8.06 1.27 -6.87
N GLY A 390 9.18 1.46 -6.19
CA GLY A 390 9.28 2.14 -4.91
C GLY A 390 9.38 3.66 -5.04
N SER A 391 9.01 4.37 -3.97
CA SER A 391 9.16 5.82 -3.84
C SER A 391 10.63 6.26 -3.69
N ASP A 392 11.53 5.31 -3.53
CA ASP A 392 12.98 5.46 -3.45
C ASP A 392 13.68 5.21 -4.81
N GLY A 393 12.90 5.23 -5.89
CA GLY A 393 13.40 5.10 -7.26
C GLY A 393 13.85 3.69 -7.63
N ASN A 394 13.60 2.71 -6.76
CA ASN A 394 13.91 1.31 -7.02
C ASN A 394 12.76 0.61 -7.73
N LEU A 395 13.10 -0.13 -8.78
CA LEU A 395 12.22 -1.12 -9.40
C LEU A 395 12.70 -2.51 -8.97
N PHE A 396 11.79 -3.27 -8.36
CA PHE A 396 12.02 -4.65 -7.95
C PHE A 396 11.29 -5.58 -8.91
N ILE A 397 12.00 -6.57 -9.46
CA ILE A 397 11.45 -7.58 -10.36
C ILE A 397 11.40 -8.89 -9.59
N LEU A 398 10.19 -9.37 -9.33
CA LEU A 398 9.91 -10.58 -8.57
C LEU A 398 9.44 -11.68 -9.52
N GLU A 399 10.00 -12.87 -9.36
CA GLU A 399 9.48 -14.07 -10.01
C GLU A 399 8.42 -14.71 -9.11
N ILE A 400 7.21 -14.84 -9.63
CA ILE A 400 6.13 -15.53 -8.94
C ILE A 400 6.16 -17.00 -9.39
N PRO A 401 6.54 -17.94 -8.50
CA PRO A 401 6.66 -19.33 -8.89
C PRO A 401 5.33 -19.88 -9.42
N VAL A 402 5.41 -20.61 -10.53
CA VAL A 402 4.27 -21.39 -11.04
C VAL A 402 4.04 -22.55 -10.07
N ALA A 403 2.94 -22.51 -9.32
CA ALA A 403 2.56 -23.55 -8.37
C ALA A 403 2.31 -24.89 -9.10
N LYS A 404 3.36 -25.65 -9.39
CA LYS A 404 3.26 -27.09 -9.64
C LYS A 404 3.42 -27.82 -8.32
N GLY A 405 2.28 -28.13 -7.69
CA GLY A 405 2.20 -29.20 -6.68
C GLY A 405 3.06 -29.01 -5.44
N LEU A 406 3.07 -27.81 -4.86
CA LEU A 406 3.55 -27.63 -3.49
C LEU A 406 2.39 -27.87 -2.53
N THR A 407 2.21 -29.14 -2.14
CA THR A 407 1.70 -29.44 -0.80
C THR A 407 2.52 -28.64 0.19
N ALA A 408 1.85 -27.96 1.12
CA ALA A 408 2.44 -27.31 2.29
C ALA A 408 3.66 -28.08 2.78
N LYS A 409 4.84 -27.57 2.45
CA LYS A 409 6.08 -27.99 3.07
C LYS A 409 6.58 -26.79 3.83
N ASN A 410 6.53 -26.94 5.15
CA ASN A 410 7.34 -26.23 6.12
C ASN A 410 8.72 -25.98 5.52
N GLY A 411 8.94 -24.76 5.05
CA GLY A 411 10.24 -24.22 4.75
C GLY A 411 10.64 -23.40 5.95
N ASN A 412 11.48 -23.97 6.80
CA ASN A 412 12.39 -23.15 7.61
C ASN A 412 13.21 -22.33 6.62
N SER A 413 12.81 -21.08 6.38
CA SER A 413 13.71 -20.07 5.86
C SER A 413 14.57 -19.61 7.04
N GLU A 414 15.76 -20.18 7.14
CA GLU A 414 16.89 -19.52 7.80
C GLU A 414 17.33 -18.35 6.90
N GLU A 415 16.47 -17.33 6.80
CA GLU A 415 16.86 -15.98 6.40
C GLU A 415 17.16 -15.22 7.69
N GLY A 416 18.24 -14.44 7.69
CA GLY A 416 18.82 -13.77 8.86
C GLY A 416 17.77 -13.29 9.85
N GLU A 417 17.58 -14.09 10.90
CA GLU A 417 16.52 -13.94 11.89
C GLU A 417 16.77 -12.64 12.66
N GLN A 418 16.22 -11.52 12.21
CA GLN A 418 15.81 -10.48 13.14
C GLN A 418 14.77 -11.16 14.02
N THR A 419 15.21 -11.69 15.17
CA THR A 419 14.38 -12.44 16.11
C THR A 419 13.02 -11.77 16.28
N LYS A 420 11.98 -12.36 15.70
CA LYS A 420 10.59 -11.86 15.76
C LYS A 420 10.23 -11.66 17.23
N THR A 421 10.08 -10.41 17.65
CA THR A 421 9.87 -10.09 19.06
C THR A 421 8.42 -10.42 19.46
N LEU A 422 8.23 -11.57 20.12
CA LEU A 422 6.90 -12.09 20.49
C LEU A 422 6.20 -11.28 21.59
N TYR A 423 6.96 -10.75 22.54
CA TYR A 423 6.47 -9.91 23.63
C TYR A 423 7.54 -8.88 24.01
N ARG A 424 7.12 -7.66 24.36
CA ARG A 424 7.99 -6.62 24.91
C ARG A 424 7.58 -6.37 26.36
N PRO A 425 8.48 -6.67 27.33
CA PRO A 425 8.19 -6.49 28.75
C PRO A 425 7.85 -5.04 29.10
N VAL A 426 7.12 -4.87 30.18
CA VAL A 426 6.72 -3.55 30.70
C VAL A 426 7.96 -2.70 30.98
N SER A 427 7.94 -1.44 30.53
CA SER A 427 9.00 -0.48 30.82
C SER A 427 8.61 0.42 31.99
N PHE A 428 9.50 0.51 32.97
CA PHE A 428 9.37 1.42 34.13
C PHE A 428 10.21 2.68 33.99
N LYS A 429 10.88 2.88 32.85
CA LYS A 429 11.79 4.00 32.62
C LYS A 429 11.28 4.86 31.47
N LYS A 430 11.28 6.17 31.72
CA LYS A 430 11.02 7.19 30.71
C LYS A 430 12.38 7.71 30.18
N PRO A 431 12.70 7.60 28.88
CA PRO A 431 13.87 8.23 28.29
C PRO A 431 13.85 9.76 28.49
N GLU A 432 15.02 10.36 28.73
CA GLU A 432 15.14 11.80 28.88
C GLU A 432 14.78 12.53 27.57
N GLY A 433 13.98 13.59 27.66
CA GLY A 433 13.57 14.39 26.50
C GLY A 433 12.41 13.83 25.67
N GLU A 434 11.89 12.65 26.01
CA GLU A 434 10.76 12.01 25.33
C GLU A 434 9.47 12.12 26.16
N SER A 435 8.32 11.89 25.52
CA SER A 435 7.02 11.64 26.13
C SER A 435 6.49 10.32 25.59
N TYR A 436 5.83 9.53 26.43
CA TYR A 436 5.11 8.35 25.96
C TYR A 436 3.65 8.70 25.72
N LEU A 437 3.12 8.22 24.61
CA LEU A 437 1.72 8.30 24.24
C LEU A 437 1.13 6.90 24.31
N THR A 438 -0.07 6.76 24.86
CA THR A 438 -0.87 5.54 24.75
C THR A 438 -1.77 5.64 23.54
N LEU A 439 -1.54 4.81 22.53
CA LEU A 439 -2.29 4.74 21.27
C LEU A 439 -3.08 3.45 21.23
N TYR A 440 -4.28 3.45 20.65
CA TYR A 440 -5.16 2.28 20.62
C TYR A 440 -5.38 1.82 19.18
N PHE A 441 -4.81 0.67 18.83
CA PHE A 441 -4.91 0.05 17.50
C PHE A 441 -5.78 -1.21 17.54
N PHE A 442 -6.28 -1.68 16.41
CA PHE A 442 -6.98 -2.95 16.35
C PHE A 442 -6.03 -4.12 16.52
N ASP A 443 -6.50 -5.22 17.09
CA ASP A 443 -5.89 -6.53 16.88
C ASP A 443 -6.00 -6.99 15.41
N GLU A 444 -5.40 -8.12 15.09
CA GLU A 444 -5.34 -8.63 13.72
C GLU A 444 -6.74 -8.91 13.13
N GLU A 445 -7.71 -9.28 13.97
CA GLU A 445 -9.10 -9.55 13.59
C GLU A 445 -10.03 -8.34 13.77
N ALA A 446 -9.48 -7.19 14.19
CA ALA A 446 -10.19 -5.96 14.54
C ALA A 446 -11.43 -6.15 15.44
N GLN A 447 -11.29 -7.02 16.43
CA GLN A 447 -12.28 -7.25 17.47
C GLN A 447 -12.00 -6.40 18.71
N GLU A 448 -10.73 -6.09 18.98
CA GLU A 448 -10.32 -5.41 20.21
C GLU A 448 -9.36 -4.25 19.94
N LEU A 449 -9.42 -3.22 20.79
CA LEU A 449 -8.50 -2.08 20.76
C LEU A 449 -7.34 -2.31 21.75
N ILE A 450 -6.16 -2.60 21.21
CA ILE A 450 -4.94 -2.90 21.95
C ILE A 450 -4.15 -1.60 22.23
N PRO A 451 -3.88 -1.26 23.50
CA PRO A 451 -3.07 -0.10 23.84
C PRO A 451 -1.59 -0.36 23.58
N VAL A 452 -0.91 0.64 23.06
CA VAL A 452 0.53 0.64 22.78
C VAL A 452 1.14 1.91 23.34
N ASN A 453 2.24 1.80 24.08
CA ASN A 453 3.01 2.95 24.53
C ASN A 453 4.12 3.29 23.54
N ARG A 454 3.94 4.37 22.78
CA ARG A 454 4.94 4.87 21.83
C ARG A 454 5.67 6.07 22.38
N SER A 455 7.01 6.08 22.28
CA SER A 455 7.78 7.26 22.64
C SER A 455 7.82 8.28 21.50
N VAL A 456 7.71 9.56 21.86
CA VAL A 456 7.79 10.69 20.94
C VAL A 456 8.65 11.80 21.55
N LYS A 457 9.20 12.67 20.71
CA LYS A 457 9.86 13.89 21.18
C LYS A 457 8.86 14.76 21.95
N ALA A 458 9.31 15.34 23.06
CA ALA A 458 8.48 16.24 23.84
C ALA A 458 7.99 17.42 22.97
N SER A 459 6.68 17.69 23.00
CA SER A 459 6.02 18.72 22.20
C SER A 459 4.99 19.45 23.05
N PRO A 460 4.78 20.77 22.88
CA PRO A 460 3.71 21.49 23.58
C PRO A 460 2.30 21.12 23.06
N LYS A 461 2.19 20.51 21.87
CA LYS A 461 0.92 20.09 21.25
C LYS A 461 0.72 18.57 21.39
N LEU A 462 0.72 18.04 22.60
CA LEU A 462 0.66 16.59 22.83
C LEU A 462 -0.63 15.94 22.32
N LEU A 463 -1.79 16.59 22.42
CA LEU A 463 -3.05 16.06 21.91
C LEU A 463 -2.99 15.85 20.38
N GLN A 464 -2.56 16.89 19.65
CA GLN A 464 -2.35 16.79 18.20
C GLN A 464 -1.29 15.73 17.87
N SER A 465 -0.21 15.66 18.65
CA SER A 465 0.83 14.66 18.45
C SER A 465 0.29 13.24 18.63
N ALA A 466 -0.59 12.99 19.61
CA ALA A 466 -1.22 11.69 19.82
C ALA A 466 -2.09 11.26 18.65
N VAL A 467 -2.91 12.17 18.11
CA VAL A 467 -3.73 11.86 16.94
C VAL A 467 -2.87 11.64 15.70
N ASN A 468 -1.83 12.44 15.48
CA ASN A 468 -0.90 12.23 14.37
C ASN A 468 -0.18 10.87 14.46
N GLU A 469 0.26 10.47 15.66
CA GLU A 469 0.88 9.15 15.86
C GLU A 469 -0.10 7.99 15.71
N LEU A 470 -1.36 8.18 16.09
CA LEU A 470 -2.42 7.21 15.84
C LEU A 470 -2.67 7.03 14.33
N ILE A 471 -2.74 8.12 13.57
CA ILE A 471 -2.91 8.12 12.09
C ILE A 471 -1.74 7.42 11.38
N LYS A 472 -0.50 7.58 11.89
CA LYS A 472 0.66 6.85 11.36
C LYS A 472 0.45 5.34 11.38
N GLY A 473 -0.32 4.81 12.34
CA GLY A 473 -0.64 3.38 12.46
C GLY A 473 0.33 2.64 13.38
N PRO A 474 0.16 1.32 13.55
CA PRO A 474 1.05 0.49 14.36
C PRO A 474 2.35 0.13 13.60
N ARG A 475 3.33 -0.49 14.26
CA ARG A 475 4.52 -1.03 13.55
C ARG A 475 4.16 -2.25 12.70
N SER A 476 4.89 -2.48 11.61
CA SER A 476 4.71 -3.62 10.69
C SER A 476 4.65 -4.96 11.43
N SER A 477 5.67 -5.21 12.24
CA SER A 477 5.85 -6.41 13.05
C SER A 477 4.95 -6.49 14.28
N SER A 478 3.94 -5.63 14.46
CA SER A 478 3.07 -5.64 15.64
C SER A 478 1.98 -6.71 15.58
N GLY A 479 1.52 -7.12 14.41
CA GLY A 479 0.27 -7.90 14.32
C GLY A 479 -0.95 -7.10 14.78
N LEU A 480 -0.87 -5.76 14.78
CA LEU A 480 -1.98 -4.83 15.02
C LEU A 480 -2.35 -4.14 13.71
N LYS A 481 -3.57 -3.60 13.65
CA LYS A 481 -4.11 -2.88 12.48
C LYS A 481 -4.47 -1.44 12.82
N ARG A 482 -4.36 -0.57 11.82
CA ARG A 482 -4.74 0.84 11.94
C ARG A 482 -6.24 1.02 12.15
N THR A 483 -6.60 2.08 12.86
CA THR A 483 -7.98 2.49 13.12
C THR A 483 -8.43 3.67 12.24
N ILE A 484 -7.47 4.39 11.65
CA ILE A 484 -7.67 5.61 10.85
C ILE A 484 -6.85 5.48 9.55
N PRO A 485 -7.35 5.93 8.38
CA PRO A 485 -6.56 5.95 7.14
C PRO A 485 -5.29 6.82 7.29
N LYS A 486 -4.21 6.49 6.57
CA LYS A 486 -2.89 7.14 6.74
C LYS A 486 -2.87 8.55 6.14
N GLU A 487 -3.72 8.79 5.15
CA GLU A 487 -3.82 9.98 4.31
C GLU A 487 -4.60 11.11 5.00
N VAL A 488 -5.37 10.75 6.02
CA VAL A 488 -6.31 11.64 6.68
C VAL A 488 -5.62 12.56 7.66
N HIS A 489 -6.08 13.80 7.69
CA HIS A 489 -5.62 14.83 8.62
C HIS A 489 -6.76 15.18 9.59
N ILE A 490 -6.54 14.95 10.88
CA ILE A 490 -7.49 15.30 11.94
C ILE A 490 -6.88 16.38 12.82
N ASN A 491 -7.56 17.51 12.93
CA ASN A 491 -7.13 18.60 13.81
C ASN A 491 -7.75 18.43 15.20
N VAL A 492 -6.94 18.62 16.24
CA VAL A 492 -7.41 18.60 17.63
C VAL A 492 -7.05 19.90 18.34
N THR A 493 -8.08 20.54 18.92
CA THR A 493 -7.92 21.73 19.75
C THR A 493 -8.54 21.50 21.12
N GLU A 494 -7.93 22.02 22.18
CA GLU A 494 -8.47 21.93 23.54
C GLU A 494 -8.89 23.32 24.02
N LYS A 495 -10.11 23.43 24.56
CA LYS A 495 -10.58 24.65 25.23
C LYS A 495 -11.40 24.28 26.46
N GLU A 496 -11.01 24.84 27.62
CA GLU A 496 -11.73 24.67 28.89
C GLU A 496 -11.98 23.19 29.26
N GLY A 497 -11.01 22.31 28.96
CA GLY A 497 -11.10 20.87 29.21
C GLY A 497 -11.92 20.09 28.19
N LEU A 498 -12.46 20.72 27.15
CA LEU A 498 -13.12 20.06 26.03
C LEU A 498 -12.16 19.96 24.84
N ALA A 499 -11.85 18.73 24.41
CA ALA A 499 -11.10 18.47 23.20
C ALA A 499 -12.06 18.44 21.99
N TYR A 500 -11.85 19.32 21.02
CA TYR A 500 -12.55 19.34 19.75
C TYR A 500 -11.73 18.59 18.72
N VAL A 501 -12.29 17.51 18.19
CA VAL A 501 -11.69 16.65 17.16
C VAL A 501 -12.40 16.92 15.84
N ASP A 502 -11.69 17.54 14.91
CA ASP A 502 -12.22 17.95 13.62
C ASP A 502 -11.93 16.88 12.57
N LEU A 503 -12.98 16.18 12.16
CA LEU A 503 -12.94 15.10 11.16
C LEU A 503 -13.15 15.71 9.77
N PRO A 504 -12.35 15.29 8.76
CA PRO A 504 -12.59 15.70 7.39
C PRO A 504 -13.77 14.95 6.75
N GLU A 505 -14.35 15.54 5.71
CA GLU A 505 -15.49 14.98 4.97
C GLU A 505 -15.21 13.58 4.38
N GLU A 506 -13.96 13.29 4.02
CA GLU A 506 -13.54 11.98 3.51
C GLU A 506 -13.86 10.82 4.47
N LEU A 507 -13.85 11.09 5.79
CA LEU A 507 -14.20 10.07 6.79
C LEU A 507 -15.72 9.86 6.92
N ASP A 508 -16.55 10.78 6.41
CA ASP A 508 -18.01 10.63 6.41
C ASP A 508 -18.49 9.61 5.37
N LYS A 509 -17.65 9.37 4.35
CA LYS A 509 -17.88 8.35 3.30
C LYS A 509 -17.49 6.94 3.73
N LEU A 510 -17.02 6.76 4.97
CA LEU A 510 -16.69 5.43 5.49
C LEU A 510 -17.97 4.59 5.65
N GLY A 511 -17.99 3.42 5.02
CA GLY A 511 -19.07 2.44 5.17
C GLY A 511 -18.98 1.70 6.51
N GLY A 512 -20.11 1.25 7.05
CA GLY A 512 -20.18 0.44 8.26
C GLY A 512 -20.15 1.22 9.57
N THR A 513 -21.29 1.25 10.26
CA THR A 513 -21.45 1.78 11.63
C THR A 513 -20.42 1.24 12.62
N THR A 514 -20.05 -0.04 12.51
CA THR A 514 -19.05 -0.67 13.39
C THR A 514 -17.65 -0.10 13.18
N GLN A 515 -17.28 0.19 11.92
CA GLN A 515 -15.99 0.79 11.58
C GLN A 515 -15.89 2.21 12.14
N VAL A 516 -16.94 3.01 11.93
CA VAL A 516 -17.03 4.40 12.40
C VAL A 516 -16.98 4.47 13.92
N GLN A 517 -17.78 3.63 14.60
CA GLN A 517 -17.78 3.54 16.05
C GLN A 517 -16.39 3.22 16.60
N SER A 518 -15.71 2.24 15.99
CA SER A 518 -14.44 1.76 16.49
C SER A 518 -13.29 2.76 16.24
N MET A 519 -13.35 3.53 15.14
CA MET A 519 -12.48 4.69 14.91
C MET A 519 -12.67 5.75 16.01
N VAL A 520 -13.93 6.10 16.31
CA VAL A 520 -14.28 7.05 17.36
C VAL A 520 -13.80 6.56 18.73
N ASP A 521 -13.99 5.28 19.06
CA ASP A 521 -13.52 4.67 20.31
C ASP A 521 -11.99 4.71 20.43
N SER A 522 -11.26 4.46 19.34
CA SER A 522 -9.80 4.57 19.29
C SER A 522 -9.33 6.00 19.57
N LEU A 523 -9.96 7.01 18.96
CA LEU A 523 -9.69 8.44 19.22
C LEU A 523 -10.02 8.83 20.65
N VAL A 524 -11.19 8.43 21.15
CA VAL A 524 -11.64 8.71 22.52
C VAL A 524 -10.65 8.12 23.52
N ARG A 525 -10.28 6.83 23.40
CA ARG A 525 -9.33 6.17 24.31
C ARG A 525 -7.94 6.81 24.25
N THR A 526 -7.47 7.15 23.06
CA THR A 526 -6.17 7.82 22.87
C THR A 526 -6.17 9.20 23.51
N LEU A 527 -7.20 10.04 23.32
CA LEU A 527 -7.25 11.39 23.91
C LEU A 527 -7.53 11.37 25.43
N SER A 528 -8.15 10.31 25.94
CA SER A 528 -8.48 10.18 27.37
C SER A 528 -7.26 10.08 28.28
N GLN A 529 -6.08 9.78 27.73
CA GLN A 529 -4.81 9.75 28.46
C GLN A 529 -4.42 11.11 29.06
N PHE A 530 -4.92 12.20 28.49
CA PHE A 530 -4.58 13.55 28.93
C PHE A 530 -5.50 14.00 30.07
N SER A 531 -4.91 14.38 31.21
CA SER A 531 -5.66 14.81 32.39
C SER A 531 -6.46 16.09 32.16
N SER A 532 -6.01 16.96 31.26
CA SER A 532 -6.70 18.21 30.86
C SER A 532 -8.02 17.95 30.13
N VAL A 533 -8.13 16.85 29.39
CA VAL A 533 -9.32 16.48 28.62
C VAL A 533 -10.41 15.91 29.54
N GLN A 534 -11.45 16.69 29.81
CA GLN A 534 -12.65 16.34 30.58
C GLN A 534 -13.83 15.91 29.71
N GLY A 535 -13.79 16.24 28.41
CA GLY A 535 -14.77 15.83 27.42
C GLY A 535 -14.18 15.88 26.01
N ILE A 536 -14.80 15.14 25.09
CA ILE A 536 -14.38 15.07 23.69
C ILE A 536 -15.59 15.37 22.80
N GLN A 537 -15.47 16.35 21.91
CA GLN A 537 -16.50 16.74 20.96
C GLN A 537 -15.96 16.55 19.54
N PHE A 538 -16.66 15.77 18.73
CA PHE A 538 -16.35 15.65 17.31
C PHE A 538 -17.03 16.76 16.50
N LEU A 539 -16.34 17.19 15.45
CA LEU A 539 -16.78 18.14 14.43
C LEU A 539 -16.56 17.51 13.05
N LEU A 540 -17.32 17.96 12.06
CA LEU A 540 -17.13 17.64 10.64
C LEU A 540 -16.87 18.95 9.88
N GLU A 541 -15.70 19.09 9.27
CA GLU A 541 -15.29 20.33 8.57
C GLU A 541 -15.51 21.60 9.42
N GLY A 542 -15.09 21.53 10.69
CA GLY A 542 -15.22 22.60 11.69
C GLY A 542 -16.63 22.83 12.23
N LYS A 543 -17.64 22.07 11.78
CA LYS A 543 -19.05 22.24 12.16
C LYS A 543 -19.52 21.14 13.10
N LYS A 544 -20.42 21.49 14.02
CA LYS A 544 -21.15 20.49 14.81
C LYS A 544 -22.22 19.85 13.95
N VAL A 545 -22.15 18.53 13.81
CA VAL A 545 -23.16 17.70 13.14
C VAL A 545 -23.73 16.70 14.12
N SER A 546 -24.96 16.26 13.88
CA SER A 546 -25.61 15.25 14.73
C SER A 546 -25.28 13.83 14.32
N VAL A 547 -25.26 13.62 13.01
CA VAL A 547 -25.04 12.33 12.37
C VAL A 547 -23.76 12.43 11.56
N PHE A 548 -22.96 11.39 11.65
CA PHE A 548 -21.73 11.15 10.93
C PHE A 548 -21.79 9.75 10.34
N SER A 549 -21.21 9.54 9.18
CA SER A 549 -21.40 8.42 8.26
C SER A 549 -22.80 8.33 7.63
N GLY A 550 -22.86 7.83 6.39
CA GLY A 550 -24.11 7.57 5.67
C GLY A 550 -25.08 6.63 6.41
N GLU A 551 -24.60 5.85 7.37
CA GLU A 551 -25.39 4.91 8.17
C GLU A 551 -25.90 5.46 9.52
N GLY A 552 -25.63 6.71 9.87
CA GLY A 552 -26.34 7.34 11.00
C GLY A 552 -25.63 7.36 12.36
N PHE A 553 -24.30 7.30 12.43
CA PHE A 553 -23.57 7.31 13.71
C PHE A 553 -23.65 8.68 14.41
N MET A 554 -24.11 8.70 15.66
CA MET A 554 -24.37 9.95 16.39
C MET A 554 -23.10 10.51 17.05
N ILE A 555 -22.70 11.73 16.67
CA ILE A 555 -21.52 12.42 17.23
C ILE A 555 -21.82 13.81 17.81
N ASP A 556 -23.10 14.17 17.94
CA ASP A 556 -23.52 15.43 18.57
C ASP A 556 -23.09 15.55 20.04
N LYS A 557 -23.08 14.42 20.75
CA LYS A 557 -22.82 14.38 22.18
C LYS A 557 -21.35 14.60 22.50
N VAL A 558 -21.10 15.17 23.67
CA VAL A 558 -19.77 15.20 24.28
C VAL A 558 -19.48 13.81 24.86
N PHE A 559 -18.45 13.16 24.33
CA PHE A 559 -17.97 11.88 24.79
C PHE A 559 -17.18 12.07 26.09
N SER A 560 -17.45 11.20 27.07
CA SER A 560 -16.72 11.21 28.34
C SER A 560 -15.36 10.52 28.16
N PRO A 561 -14.28 11.04 28.75
CA PRO A 561 -12.99 10.38 28.71
C PRO A 561 -13.05 8.98 29.32
N HIS A 562 -12.50 8.00 28.60
CA HIS A 562 -12.33 6.63 29.07
C HIS A 562 -11.07 6.53 29.92
N ARG A 563 -11.21 6.64 31.25
CA ARG A 563 -10.12 6.51 32.21
C ARG A 563 -10.36 5.31 33.12
N LEU A 564 -9.37 4.42 33.15
CA LEU A 564 -9.34 3.27 34.04
C LEU A 564 -9.05 3.69 35.49
N GLY A 565 -9.51 2.88 36.45
CA GLY A 565 -9.16 3.04 37.87
C GLY A 565 -10.33 3.41 38.79
N LYS A 566 -11.57 3.42 38.27
CA LYS A 566 -12.77 3.53 39.12
C LYS A 566 -13.14 2.18 39.76
N LYS A 567 -12.80 1.11 39.06
CA LYS A 567 -12.94 -0.28 39.48
C LYS A 567 -11.57 -0.96 39.46
N PRO A 568 -11.44 -2.18 40.02
CA PRO A 568 -10.20 -2.92 39.91
C PRO A 568 -9.76 -3.08 38.45
N VAL A 569 -8.47 -2.87 38.16
CA VAL A 569 -7.91 -2.94 36.80
C VAL A 569 -7.07 -4.20 36.63
N LEU A 570 -7.43 -5.03 35.66
CA LEU A 570 -6.75 -6.27 35.31
C LEU A 570 -5.89 -6.04 34.06
N TYR A 571 -4.64 -6.46 34.09
CA TYR A 571 -3.76 -6.48 32.92
C TYR A 571 -3.71 -7.91 32.38
N LEU A 572 -4.58 -8.20 31.42
CA LEU A 572 -4.78 -9.55 30.92
C LEU A 572 -3.84 -9.82 29.75
N PRO A 573 -3.18 -10.97 29.68
CA PRO A 573 -2.39 -11.29 28.51
C PRO A 573 -3.28 -11.63 27.32
N TYR A 574 -2.95 -11.05 26.17
CA TYR A 574 -3.74 -11.09 24.94
C TYR A 574 -2.83 -11.43 23.76
N ARG A 575 -3.36 -12.11 22.74
CA ARG A 575 -2.61 -12.48 21.52
C ARG A 575 -3.23 -11.78 20.32
N SER A 576 -2.40 -11.15 19.50
CA SER A 576 -2.76 -10.58 18.20
C SER A 576 -1.75 -11.06 17.16
N GLY A 577 -2.21 -11.85 16.18
CA GLY A 577 -1.34 -12.59 15.27
C GLY A 577 -0.28 -13.42 16.00
N ASP A 578 0.99 -13.15 15.72
CA ASP A 578 2.12 -13.84 16.36
C ASP A 578 2.69 -13.12 17.60
N ARG A 579 2.05 -12.03 18.04
CA ARG A 579 2.51 -11.24 19.18
C ARG A 579 1.57 -11.28 20.36
N TYR A 580 2.15 -11.01 21.52
CA TYR A 580 1.46 -10.97 22.79
C TYR A 580 1.52 -9.57 23.39
N TYR A 581 0.44 -9.21 24.08
CA TYR A 581 0.16 -7.89 24.61
C TYR A 581 -0.43 -7.99 26.02
N LEU A 582 -0.29 -6.94 26.81
CA LEU A 582 -1.10 -6.73 28.01
C LEU A 582 -2.30 -5.85 27.65
N LEU A 583 -3.50 -6.35 27.90
CA LEU A 583 -4.77 -5.67 27.66
C LEU A 583 -5.39 -5.27 29.00
N PRO A 584 -5.40 -3.98 29.36
CA PRO A 584 -6.03 -3.51 30.58
C PRO A 584 -7.56 -3.53 30.48
N ARG A 585 -8.23 -4.11 31.47
CA ARG A 585 -9.69 -4.15 31.60
C ARG A 585 -10.13 -3.81 33.01
N GLU A 586 -11.26 -3.11 33.16
CA GLU A 586 -11.89 -2.95 34.47
C GLU A 586 -12.69 -4.21 34.81
N ALA A 587 -12.54 -4.71 36.03
CA ALA A 587 -13.40 -5.76 36.57
C ALA A 587 -14.81 -5.21 36.85
N ASP A 588 -15.85 -6.04 36.69
CA ASP A 588 -17.22 -5.61 36.94
C ASP A 588 -17.49 -5.30 38.42
N GLU A 589 -16.83 -6.04 39.31
CA GLU A 589 -16.99 -6.01 40.76
C GLU A 589 -15.65 -5.91 41.50
N LEU A 590 -15.71 -5.62 42.80
CA LEU A 590 -14.54 -5.67 43.70
C LEU A 590 -14.07 -7.12 43.86
N MET A 591 -12.79 -7.38 43.55
CA MET A 591 -12.18 -8.71 43.61
C MET A 591 -11.28 -8.85 44.84
N LYS A 592 -11.25 -10.03 45.47
CA LYS A 592 -10.24 -10.31 46.51
C LYS A 592 -8.88 -10.53 45.86
N PRO A 593 -7.78 -10.40 46.62
CA PRO A 593 -6.43 -10.60 46.08
C PRO A 593 -6.23 -11.94 45.36
N VAL A 594 -6.80 -13.02 45.89
CA VAL A 594 -6.73 -14.35 45.26
C VAL A 594 -7.53 -14.42 43.95
N ASP A 595 -8.65 -13.70 43.87
CA ASP A 595 -9.51 -13.68 42.67
C ASP A 595 -8.80 -12.95 41.52
N LEU A 596 -8.05 -11.89 41.82
CA LEU A 596 -7.20 -11.21 40.82
C LEU A 596 -6.18 -12.16 40.18
N VAL A 597 -5.50 -12.97 41.00
CA VAL A 597 -4.52 -13.95 40.48
C VAL A 597 -5.21 -15.06 39.69
N ASN A 598 -6.34 -15.55 40.17
CA ASN A 598 -7.10 -16.60 39.48
C ASN A 598 -7.60 -16.16 38.10
N GLU A 599 -7.99 -14.89 37.97
CA GLU A 599 -8.41 -14.32 36.70
C GLU A 599 -7.26 -14.30 35.68
N ILE A 600 -6.08 -13.82 36.09
CA ILE A 600 -4.89 -13.81 35.24
C ILE A 600 -4.51 -15.22 34.84
N LEU A 601 -4.55 -16.18 35.78
CA LEU A 601 -4.28 -17.59 35.48
C LEU A 601 -5.25 -18.14 34.44
N ARG A 602 -6.55 -17.86 34.59
CA ARG A 602 -7.59 -18.32 33.66
C ARG A 602 -7.33 -17.82 32.24
N GLU A 603 -7.05 -16.53 32.10
CA GLU A 603 -6.72 -15.92 30.80
C GLU A 603 -5.36 -16.38 30.28
N SER A 604 -4.45 -16.82 31.15
CA SER A 604 -3.09 -17.26 30.77
C SER A 604 -3.00 -18.71 30.30
N TYR A 605 -3.87 -19.59 30.80
CA TYR A 605 -3.80 -21.03 30.50
C TYR A 605 -3.89 -21.43 29.02
N PRO A 606 -4.58 -20.70 28.12
CA PRO A 606 -4.61 -21.06 26.70
C PRO A 606 -3.23 -21.01 26.02
N PHE A 607 -2.26 -20.27 26.56
CA PHE A 607 -0.93 -20.11 25.96
C PHE A 607 0.23 -20.60 26.82
N LEU A 608 0.08 -20.73 28.14
CA LEU A 608 1.16 -21.25 28.99
C LEU A 608 1.42 -22.74 28.77
N SER A 609 2.70 -23.13 28.80
CA SER A 609 3.16 -24.52 28.68
C SER A 609 2.86 -25.35 29.93
N ALA A 610 2.81 -24.71 31.09
CA ALA A 610 2.46 -25.32 32.38
C ALA A 610 1.29 -24.56 33.04
N LYS A 611 0.63 -25.21 34.00
CA LYS A 611 -0.54 -24.66 34.70
C LYS A 611 -0.23 -24.50 36.18
N PRO A 612 0.46 -23.41 36.57
CA PRO A 612 0.85 -23.19 37.96
C PRO A 612 -0.36 -23.08 38.88
N ARG A 613 -0.22 -23.52 40.13
CA ARG A 613 -1.27 -23.31 41.16
C ARG A 613 -0.75 -22.45 42.29
N LEU A 614 -1.50 -21.40 42.58
CA LEU A 614 -1.27 -20.57 43.75
C LEU A 614 -1.74 -21.33 44.99
N LYS A 615 -0.85 -21.50 45.97
CA LYS A 615 -1.16 -22.10 47.28
C LYS A 615 -1.68 -21.04 48.24
N GLU A 616 -1.00 -19.91 48.31
CA GLU A 616 -1.33 -18.82 49.24
C GLU A 616 -0.92 -17.46 48.66
N ILE A 617 -1.70 -16.43 48.98
CA ILE A 617 -1.33 -15.03 48.78
C ILE A 617 -1.37 -14.31 50.13
N ARG A 618 -0.28 -13.61 50.48
CA ARG A 618 -0.16 -12.82 51.71
C ARG A 618 0.18 -11.38 51.36
N ILE A 619 -0.55 -10.43 51.95
CA ILE A 619 -0.30 -9.00 51.77
C ILE A 619 0.38 -8.49 53.03
N GLU A 620 1.64 -8.11 52.89
CA GLU A 620 2.43 -7.51 53.94
C GLU A 620 2.52 -5.98 53.76
N LYS A 621 3.15 -5.28 54.71
CA LYS A 621 3.21 -3.80 54.68
C LYS A 621 3.91 -3.23 53.45
N LYS A 622 4.86 -3.97 52.86
CA LYS A 622 5.71 -3.50 51.75
C LYS A 622 5.74 -4.44 50.56
N GLU A 623 5.16 -5.63 50.67
CA GLU A 623 5.26 -6.66 49.64
C GLU A 623 4.02 -7.56 49.59
N ILE A 624 3.78 -8.12 48.42
CA ILE A 624 2.75 -9.10 48.13
C ILE A 624 3.47 -10.42 47.89
N VAL A 625 3.26 -11.38 48.77
CA VAL A 625 3.91 -12.69 48.73
C VAL A 625 2.97 -13.68 48.07
N LEU A 626 3.41 -14.27 46.95
CA LEU A 626 2.70 -15.29 46.21
C LEU A 626 3.43 -16.62 46.42
N ASP A 627 2.83 -17.55 47.17
CA ASP A 627 3.38 -18.90 47.35
C ASP A 627 2.72 -19.86 46.36
N TRP A 628 3.55 -20.43 45.49
CA TRP A 628 3.14 -21.34 44.42
C TRP A 628 3.55 -22.77 44.74
N ASP A 629 2.87 -23.73 44.12
CA ASP A 629 3.36 -25.11 44.12
C ASP A 629 4.54 -25.31 43.14
N ALA A 630 5.14 -26.50 43.18
CA ALA A 630 6.27 -26.85 42.34
C ALA A 630 6.05 -26.63 40.82
N SER A 631 4.80 -26.64 40.33
CA SER A 631 4.50 -26.49 38.90
C SER A 631 4.77 -25.07 38.36
N PHE A 632 4.91 -24.06 39.24
CA PHE A 632 5.33 -22.72 38.83
C PHE A 632 6.72 -22.68 38.19
N LYS A 633 7.63 -23.57 38.61
CA LYS A 633 8.98 -23.66 38.04
C LYS A 633 8.97 -24.14 36.59
N GLU A 634 7.96 -24.90 36.18
CA GLU A 634 7.83 -25.45 34.83
C GLU A 634 7.56 -24.36 33.78
N LEU A 635 7.10 -23.18 34.20
CA LEU A 635 6.96 -22.01 33.31
C LEU A 635 8.29 -21.41 32.88
N PHE A 636 9.38 -21.71 33.60
CA PHE A 636 10.69 -21.09 33.41
C PHE A 636 11.78 -22.14 33.08
N PRO A 637 11.65 -22.89 31.96
CA PRO A 637 12.68 -23.83 31.55
C PRO A 637 14.01 -23.10 31.27
N SER A 638 15.12 -23.62 31.81
CA SER A 638 16.44 -23.01 31.62
C SER A 638 16.85 -22.95 30.15
N ASP A 639 16.50 -23.98 29.38
CA ASP A 639 16.71 -24.07 27.92
C ASP A 639 15.45 -23.67 27.13
N GLY A 640 14.57 -22.86 27.73
CA GLY A 640 13.32 -22.42 27.12
C GLY A 640 13.53 -21.71 25.79
N ASN A 641 12.67 -22.04 24.82
CA ASN A 641 12.65 -21.36 23.53
C ASN A 641 12.17 -19.89 23.69
N PRO A 642 12.37 -19.02 22.67
CA PRO A 642 11.99 -17.61 22.76
C PRO A 642 10.51 -17.38 23.13
N LYS A 643 9.61 -18.26 22.69
CA LYS A 643 8.17 -18.17 22.98
C LYS A 643 7.86 -18.50 24.43
N GLU A 644 8.43 -19.57 24.97
CA GLU A 644 8.27 -19.93 26.39
C GLU A 644 8.79 -18.82 27.30
N LYS A 645 9.94 -18.23 26.95
CA LYS A 645 10.51 -17.08 27.66
C LYS A 645 9.58 -15.86 27.62
N ALA A 646 9.11 -15.49 26.43
CA ALA A 646 8.19 -14.37 26.25
C ALA A 646 6.90 -14.54 27.06
N LEU A 647 6.28 -15.72 27.03
CA LEU A 647 5.03 -16.02 27.73
C LEU A 647 5.16 -16.03 29.25
N ALA A 648 6.28 -16.54 29.77
CA ALA A 648 6.54 -16.50 31.20
C ALA A 648 6.70 -15.06 31.70
N VAL A 649 7.43 -14.21 30.96
CA VAL A 649 7.59 -12.79 31.30
C VAL A 649 6.26 -12.04 31.20
N LEU A 650 5.49 -12.28 30.14
CA LEU A 650 4.13 -11.73 29.97
C LEU A 650 3.23 -12.06 31.16
N PHE A 651 3.22 -13.33 31.59
CA PHE A 651 2.42 -13.76 32.75
C PHE A 651 2.88 -13.07 34.04
N THR A 652 4.19 -12.93 34.26
CA THR A 652 4.70 -12.22 35.45
C THR A 652 4.39 -10.73 35.41
N ASP A 653 4.44 -10.08 34.24
CA ASP A 653 4.10 -8.67 34.09
C ASP A 653 2.59 -8.44 34.29
N ALA A 654 1.74 -9.36 33.83
CA ALA A 654 0.30 -9.36 34.09
C ALA A 654 0.00 -9.42 35.60
N LEU A 655 0.66 -10.34 36.33
CA LEU A 655 0.58 -10.43 37.79
C LEU A 655 1.06 -9.15 38.47
N LEU A 656 2.23 -8.66 38.06
CA LEU A 656 2.88 -7.48 38.61
C LEU A 656 1.96 -6.26 38.51
N LEU A 657 1.52 -5.90 37.32
CA LEU A 657 0.70 -4.70 37.11
C LEU A 657 -0.70 -4.84 37.71
N THR A 658 -1.34 -6.01 37.58
CA THR A 658 -2.67 -6.21 38.16
C THR A 658 -2.64 -6.11 39.69
N LEU A 659 -1.68 -6.76 40.35
CA LEU A 659 -1.62 -6.70 41.80
C LEU A 659 -1.22 -5.30 42.28
N GLY A 660 -0.28 -4.64 41.62
CA GLY A 660 0.16 -3.30 42.01
C GLY A 660 -0.84 -2.17 41.78
N GLU A 661 -1.71 -2.29 40.78
CA GLU A 661 -2.75 -1.29 40.55
C GLU A 661 -3.97 -1.47 41.48
N ASN A 662 -4.14 -2.66 42.06
CA ASN A 662 -5.28 -2.98 42.92
C ASN A 662 -4.94 -3.08 44.42
N LEU A 663 -3.66 -3.23 44.78
CA LEU A 663 -3.22 -3.45 46.15
C LEU A 663 -2.17 -2.40 46.58
N PRO A 664 -2.10 -2.05 47.88
CA PRO A 664 -1.19 -0.99 48.34
C PRO A 664 0.32 -1.22 48.12
N PRO A 665 0.88 -2.45 48.24
CA PRO A 665 2.32 -2.66 48.07
C PRO A 665 2.76 -2.74 46.60
N ASP A 666 3.90 -2.13 46.29
CA ASP A 666 4.47 -2.04 44.94
C ASP A 666 5.54 -3.13 44.65
N ARG A 667 5.60 -4.21 45.45
CA ARG A 667 6.63 -5.26 45.33
C ARG A 667 6.01 -6.65 45.44
N LEU A 668 6.40 -7.55 44.55
CA LEU A 668 5.98 -8.95 44.53
C LEU A 668 7.16 -9.85 44.91
N ILE A 669 6.91 -10.79 45.82
CA ILE A 669 7.83 -11.87 46.18
C ILE A 669 7.20 -13.20 45.80
N PHE A 670 7.94 -14.00 45.05
CA PHE A 670 7.52 -15.33 44.62
C PHE A 670 8.16 -16.37 45.53
N LEU A 671 7.33 -17.20 46.16
CA LEU A 671 7.76 -18.40 46.84
C LEU A 671 7.34 -19.62 46.02
N VAL A 672 8.12 -20.69 46.08
CA VAL A 672 7.72 -22.01 45.57
C VAL A 672 7.91 -23.03 46.67
N GLU A 673 6.81 -23.65 47.10
CA GLU A 673 6.76 -24.53 48.27
C GLU A 673 7.29 -23.85 49.55
N GLY A 674 6.96 -22.56 49.73
CA GLY A 674 7.34 -21.77 50.90
C GLY A 674 8.76 -21.16 50.86
N GLU A 675 9.57 -21.49 49.85
CA GLU A 675 10.95 -20.98 49.70
C GLU A 675 11.03 -19.85 48.66
N VAL A 676 11.80 -18.79 48.94
CA VAL A 676 12.00 -17.67 48.01
C VAL A 676 12.57 -18.17 46.69
N TRP A 677 11.91 -17.81 45.59
CA TRP A 677 12.26 -18.29 44.27
C TRP A 677 12.54 -17.12 43.31
N THR A 678 13.54 -17.31 42.46
CA THR A 678 13.90 -16.38 41.38
C THR A 678 14.04 -17.17 40.08
N PRO A 679 13.67 -16.59 38.94
CA PRO A 679 13.76 -17.29 37.67
C PRO A 679 15.22 -17.56 37.28
N PRO A 680 15.48 -18.64 36.52
CA PRO A 680 16.80 -18.91 35.97
C PRO A 680 17.26 -17.78 35.02
N GLY A 681 18.55 -17.77 34.67
CA GLY A 681 19.11 -16.77 33.77
C GLY A 681 18.39 -16.71 32.42
N GLY A 682 18.17 -15.50 31.90
CA GLY A 682 17.48 -15.26 30.63
C GLY A 682 16.03 -14.78 30.77
N TYR A 683 15.49 -14.71 31.98
CA TYR A 683 14.20 -14.09 32.28
C TYR A 683 14.45 -12.77 33.03
N ASN A 684 14.03 -11.65 32.46
CA ASN A 684 14.22 -10.32 33.05
C ASN A 684 12.96 -9.92 33.84
N PHE A 685 13.03 -9.97 35.17
CA PHE A 685 11.90 -9.65 36.06
C PHE A 685 12.41 -8.83 37.26
N SER A 686 11.81 -7.66 37.51
CA SER A 686 12.20 -6.77 38.62
C SER A 686 11.49 -7.11 39.93
N GLY A 687 10.27 -7.65 39.88
CA GLY A 687 9.40 -7.82 41.05
C GLY A 687 8.95 -6.51 41.70
N GLU A 688 9.32 -5.36 41.16
CA GLU A 688 9.03 -4.03 41.70
C GLU A 688 8.31 -3.17 40.67
N ILE A 689 7.31 -2.45 41.15
CA ILE A 689 6.42 -1.61 40.37
C ILE A 689 6.86 -0.17 40.58
N SER A 690 7.10 0.53 39.46
CA SER A 690 7.39 1.96 39.46
C SER A 690 6.37 2.69 38.60
N ARG A 691 6.13 3.96 38.93
CA ARG A 691 5.22 4.82 38.17
C ARG A 691 5.99 6.04 37.66
N PRO A 692 5.83 6.45 36.39
CA PRO A 692 4.97 5.82 35.37
C PRO A 692 5.56 4.50 34.83
N PHE A 693 4.68 3.62 34.34
CA PHE A 693 5.04 2.43 33.57
C PHE A 693 4.39 2.46 32.19
N PHE A 694 4.95 1.69 31.27
CA PHE A 694 4.57 1.64 29.86
C PHE A 694 4.40 0.18 29.43
N ILE A 695 3.18 -0.17 29.04
CA ILE A 695 2.82 -1.49 28.54
C ILE A 695 2.94 -1.52 27.03
N ASN A 696 3.26 -2.69 26.48
CA ASN A 696 3.37 -2.90 25.04
C ASN A 696 4.24 -1.83 24.35
N PRO A 697 5.46 -1.55 24.85
CA PRO A 697 6.25 -0.41 24.38
C PRO A 697 6.68 -0.58 22.93
N GLU A 698 6.49 0.46 22.13
CA GLU A 698 6.95 0.56 20.74
C GLU A 698 8.25 1.33 20.58
#